data_AF-A0A5C6MIA5-F1
#
_entry.id   AF-A0A5C6MIA5-F1
#
_cell.length_a   1.000
_cell.length_b   1.000
_cell.length_c   1.000
_cell.angle_alpha   90.00
_cell.angle_beta   90.00
_cell.angle_gamma   90.00
#
_symmetry.space_group_name_H-M   'P 1'
#
loop_
_entity.id
_entity.type
_entity.pdbx_description
1 polymer ?
#
loop_
_entity_poly.entity_id
_entity_poly.type
_entity_poly.pdbx_seq_one_letter_code
_entity_poly.pdbx_strand_id
1 'polypeptide(L)'
;MTKSPSFEKAEAFADLPYCRLRRQFDLNGMHKPGDMILGGLFEVHYTSVFPDLTFTSEPNQLVCQGFDLAGFRHAMTMAFAIDEINRNISLLPNVTLGYSLYDNCATLVIGFSAALSMVSGQQEQFLQQEKCLGTPPVLGIVGDSFSTFSIATSDVIGLFKLPIVSYFATCSCLSDRQRFPSFFRTIPSDGFQVRAVIQILKHFRWSWVGLLVSDDDYGLHVARSFQSDLTRSGGGCLAYLEILPWGYNPGELTQVVEVMKKSTARVVIVFAHQIHMIQLMEEVVKQNLTGLQWIASEAWTAAAVLQTTELMPYLGGTLGIAIRRGEIPGLRDFLLGLHPDLHEISNRNSLVRQFWEYTFQCRFAPAPTGWVEGGGLLCTGEEELGRVQTEFLDVSNLRPEYNIYKAVYALAHALDEMLHCVPGRGPFDEHRCATLESLKPWQLMHYLQQVNFTTAFGDEVSFDENGDALPIYDIMNWLWLPDGRTKVQNVGEVKGSSFRDATVSLQHELSSRDPENSMECTSCPEDFWSSPQRDHCVPKKTEFLSYHEPLGICLTAASLLGTVISAVVLGIFIHHRSTPVVRANNSELSFLLLVSLKLCFLCSLLFIGRPRLWTCQLRHAAFGISFVLCVSCILVKTMVVLAVFRASKPGGGATLKWFGAVQQRGTVLVWVAFVPAYINSPVEMKRTEVEEGGRVMADITGTLGLFFTLITLFVSSSTSFNAPTCKLWRKFQLNEMHEPGDVLLGFRHAMTMAFAVQEINKNPDLLPNLTLGYRLYDNCGALVVGFSGALALASGQEEAFALQEGCAGSPPVLGISDLAQSGQGCLAYLEVLPWDGDLSENRRIVHMIKESTARVLMVFAHEFHMIHLMEEVVRQKVTGLQWLASEAWTGAAVLQTPDFMPYLNGTLGIAIRRGEITGLRDFLLRIRPGQSSNNTSYDMVQQFWEYSFQCKFGASGSAEACTGEMNIQQVDAEFLDVSNLRPEYNIYKAVYALAHALDDMLQCEPGRGPFSGGSCADIHKLEPWQFVHYLQHVNFTTTFGDQVSFDENGDVLPIYDIVNWQWLPNGRTQVQNVGEVKRSPSRGEELQIHEDKIFWNFESNKPPQSVCSESCPPGTRMSTKKGQPVCCFDCLPCSEGEISNTTDSMECTSCPEDFWSSPQRDHCVPKKTEFLSYHEPLGICLTAASLLGTVISALCWASSSIIALCFLCSLLFIGRPRLWTCQLRHAAFGISFVLCVSCIL
;
A
#
# COMPACT_ATOMS: atom_id res chain seq x y z
N MET A 1 34.38 -44.48 -22.55
CA MET A 1 35.68 -44.49 -23.27
C MET A 1 35.75 -43.27 -24.18
N THR A 2 36.93 -42.62 -24.24
CA THR A 2 37.44 -41.84 -25.39
C THR A 2 36.54 -40.83 -26.14
N LYS A 3 36.87 -39.54 -25.96
CA LYS A 3 36.78 -38.42 -26.94
C LYS A 3 35.42 -38.06 -27.56
N SER A 4 34.87 -36.93 -27.13
CA SER A 4 34.37 -35.89 -28.04
C SER A 4 35.39 -34.71 -28.04
N PRO A 5 35.30 -33.72 -28.95
CA PRO A 5 36.41 -32.81 -29.27
C PRO A 5 36.53 -31.58 -28.37
N SER A 6 37.58 -30.79 -28.62
CA SER A 6 37.93 -29.54 -27.92
C SER A 6 36.94 -28.41 -28.15
N PHE A 7 36.54 -27.73 -27.07
CA PHE A 7 36.27 -26.30 -27.12
C PHE A 7 37.59 -25.55 -27.26
N GLU A 8 37.68 -24.63 -28.23
CA GLU A 8 38.81 -23.72 -28.33
C GLU A 8 38.62 -22.47 -27.46
N LYS A 9 39.75 -21.93 -27.02
CA LYS A 9 39.94 -20.82 -26.09
C LYS A 9 38.88 -19.70 -26.17
N ALA A 10 38.51 -19.17 -25.01
CA ALA A 10 38.19 -17.75 -24.90
C ALA A 10 39.49 -16.93 -25.04
N GLU A 11 39.72 -16.31 -26.19
CA GLU A 11 40.74 -15.27 -26.34
C GLU A 11 40.18 -13.91 -25.90
N ALA A 12 41.07 -13.00 -25.47
CA ALA A 12 40.67 -11.73 -24.87
C ALA A 12 40.13 -10.75 -25.91
N PHE A 13 39.03 -10.06 -25.59
CA PHE A 13 38.39 -9.08 -26.47
C PHE A 13 38.15 -7.74 -25.78
N ALA A 14 39.21 -6.94 -25.72
CA ALA A 14 39.06 -5.54 -26.13
C ALA A 14 39.06 -5.49 -27.67
N ASP A 15 38.39 -4.49 -28.26
CA ASP A 15 38.27 -4.24 -29.71
C ASP A 15 37.80 -5.41 -30.59
N LEU A 16 36.47 -5.50 -30.80
CA LEU A 16 35.87 -6.20 -31.94
C LEU A 16 34.95 -5.26 -32.75
N PRO A 17 35.11 -5.17 -34.10
CA PRO A 17 34.28 -4.30 -34.94
C PRO A 17 32.98 -4.96 -35.42
N TYR A 18 32.54 -6.05 -34.79
CA TYR A 18 31.35 -6.81 -35.20
C TYR A 18 30.53 -7.31 -34.00
N CYS A 19 29.21 -7.38 -34.21
CA CYS A 19 28.25 -7.85 -33.21
C CYS A 19 28.14 -9.37 -33.26
N ARG A 20 27.96 -10.02 -32.10
CA ARG A 20 27.77 -11.47 -32.00
C ARG A 20 26.62 -11.79 -31.05
N LEU A 21 25.71 -12.65 -31.49
CA LEU A 21 24.63 -13.18 -30.64
C LEU A 21 25.24 -13.93 -29.45
N ARG A 22 24.80 -13.61 -28.22
CA ARG A 22 25.39 -14.14 -26.98
C ARG A 22 24.81 -15.48 -26.54
N ARG A 23 23.54 -15.74 -26.85
CA ARG A 23 22.80 -16.96 -26.54
C ARG A 23 21.67 -17.08 -27.58
N GLN A 24 21.35 -18.29 -28.02
CA GLN A 24 20.13 -18.57 -28.76
C GLN A 24 19.19 -19.35 -27.83
N PHE A 25 17.92 -18.96 -27.81
CA PHE A 25 16.90 -19.66 -27.03
C PHE A 25 16.15 -20.61 -27.96
N ASP A 26 16.10 -21.90 -27.61
CA ASP A 26 15.21 -22.84 -28.29
C ASP A 26 13.80 -22.64 -27.72
N LEU A 27 12.85 -22.33 -28.59
CA LEU A 27 11.52 -21.81 -28.22
C LEU A 27 10.46 -22.41 -29.14
N ASN A 28 9.32 -22.78 -28.56
CA ASN A 28 8.12 -23.16 -29.31
C ASN A 28 7.59 -21.94 -30.07
N GLY A 29 7.34 -22.08 -31.38
CA GLY A 29 6.92 -20.95 -32.21
C GLY A 29 6.59 -21.31 -33.67
N MET A 30 6.31 -20.27 -34.45
CA MET A 30 6.04 -20.35 -35.89
C MET A 30 6.36 -19.01 -36.59
N HIS A 31 6.85 -19.05 -37.83
CA HIS A 31 7.33 -17.88 -38.56
C HIS A 31 6.81 -17.85 -39.99
N LYS A 32 6.38 -16.68 -40.46
CA LYS A 32 6.00 -16.40 -41.85
C LYS A 32 6.74 -15.16 -42.34
N PRO A 33 7.52 -15.24 -43.43
CA PRO A 33 8.25 -14.08 -43.94
C PRO A 33 7.32 -13.05 -44.59
N GLY A 34 7.79 -11.81 -44.65
CA GLY A 34 7.16 -10.65 -45.30
C GLY A 34 8.13 -9.48 -45.32
N ASP A 35 7.74 -8.37 -45.95
CA ASP A 35 8.54 -7.14 -46.03
C ASP A 35 8.72 -6.46 -44.65
N MET A 36 7.75 -6.66 -43.75
CA MET A 36 7.79 -6.24 -42.34
C MET A 36 7.24 -7.37 -41.44
N ILE A 37 7.91 -7.67 -40.32
CA ILE A 37 7.51 -8.75 -39.41
C ILE A 37 6.88 -8.18 -38.14
N LEU A 38 5.74 -8.73 -37.70
CA LEU A 38 5.16 -8.49 -36.38
C LEU A 38 5.52 -9.63 -35.41
N GLY A 39 5.92 -9.28 -34.19
CA GLY A 39 6.19 -10.24 -33.12
C GLY A 39 4.91 -10.61 -32.37
N GLY A 40 4.79 -11.85 -31.90
CA GLY A 40 3.66 -12.32 -31.10
C GLY A 40 4.09 -13.16 -29.91
N LEU A 41 3.52 -12.88 -28.74
CA LEU A 41 3.66 -13.67 -27.52
C LEU A 41 2.28 -14.19 -27.11
N PHE A 42 2.15 -15.51 -27.02
CA PHE A 42 0.90 -16.19 -26.67
C PHE A 42 1.17 -17.29 -25.65
N GLU A 43 0.24 -17.48 -24.71
CA GLU A 43 0.16 -18.69 -23.91
C GLU A 43 -0.41 -19.80 -24.79
N VAL A 44 0.40 -20.77 -25.22
CA VAL A 44 -0.04 -21.96 -25.98
C VAL A 44 0.13 -23.25 -25.15
N HIS A 45 0.81 -23.16 -24.00
CA HIS A 45 0.83 -24.20 -22.97
C HIS A 45 0.51 -23.61 -21.59
N TYR A 46 -0.32 -24.31 -20.81
CA TYR A 46 -0.79 -23.88 -19.48
C TYR A 46 0.31 -23.83 -18.42
N THR A 47 1.45 -24.49 -18.62
CA THR A 47 2.55 -24.50 -17.67
C THR A 47 3.87 -24.89 -18.33
N SER A 48 4.96 -24.77 -17.59
CA SER A 48 6.27 -25.36 -17.93
C SER A 48 6.78 -26.17 -16.77
N VAL A 49 7.25 -27.39 -17.05
CA VAL A 49 8.04 -28.13 -16.07
C VAL A 49 9.43 -27.52 -16.04
N PHE A 50 9.75 -26.93 -14.90
CA PHE A 50 11.12 -26.64 -14.51
C PHE A 50 11.85 -27.97 -14.39
N PRO A 51 12.86 -28.26 -15.25
CA PRO A 51 13.76 -29.36 -14.96
C PRO A 51 14.50 -29.00 -13.67
N ASP A 52 14.81 -29.99 -12.83
CA ASP A 52 15.41 -29.79 -11.51
C ASP A 52 16.52 -28.74 -11.60
N LEU A 53 16.42 -27.62 -10.87
CA LEU A 53 17.30 -26.48 -11.13
C LEU A 53 18.66 -26.69 -10.48
N THR A 54 19.61 -27.13 -11.30
CA THR A 54 20.66 -27.97 -10.75
C THR A 54 21.99 -27.31 -10.31
N PHE A 55 22.59 -26.13 -10.73
CA PHE A 55 23.89 -25.39 -10.37
C PHE A 55 25.42 -25.46 -11.02
N THR A 56 25.96 -26.50 -11.74
CA THR A 56 27.24 -26.88 -12.47
C THR A 56 27.18 -27.09 -14.05
N SER A 57 26.13 -26.76 -14.84
CA SER A 57 26.18 -26.71 -16.33
C SER A 57 25.30 -25.57 -16.92
N GLU A 58 24.87 -25.51 -18.19
CA GLU A 58 23.85 -24.54 -18.69
C GLU A 58 22.40 -25.11 -18.66
N PRO A 59 21.34 -24.34 -18.25
CA PRO A 59 19.97 -24.86 -18.08
C PRO A 59 19.44 -25.72 -19.22
N ASN A 60 19.06 -26.96 -18.90
CA ASN A 60 18.10 -27.72 -19.71
C ASN A 60 16.89 -26.81 -19.93
N GLN A 61 16.51 -26.61 -21.18
CA GLN A 61 15.47 -25.64 -21.52
C GLN A 61 14.12 -26.11 -20.97
N LEU A 62 13.35 -25.14 -20.47
CA LEU A 62 12.05 -25.36 -19.83
C LEU A 62 11.10 -26.07 -20.80
N VAL A 63 10.48 -27.17 -20.35
CA VAL A 63 9.61 -27.98 -21.20
C VAL A 63 8.15 -27.63 -20.92
N CYS A 64 7.53 -26.95 -21.87
CA CYS A 64 6.13 -26.56 -21.85
C CYS A 64 5.20 -27.80 -21.80
N GLN A 65 4.12 -27.73 -21.01
CA GLN A 65 3.16 -28.83 -20.83
C GLN A 65 1.71 -28.34 -20.79
N GLY A 66 0.79 -29.23 -21.21
CA GLY A 66 -0.65 -28.94 -21.29
C GLY A 66 -0.96 -27.96 -22.43
N PHE A 67 -1.05 -28.47 -23.67
CA PHE A 67 -1.33 -27.66 -24.86
C PHE A 67 -2.72 -27.02 -24.75
N ASP A 68 -2.81 -25.70 -24.89
CA ASP A 68 -4.07 -24.96 -24.88
C ASP A 68 -4.59 -24.69 -26.31
N LEU A 69 -5.81 -25.14 -26.57
CA LEU A 69 -6.51 -24.90 -27.84
C LEU A 69 -6.98 -23.43 -27.98
N ALA A 70 -7.30 -22.75 -26.88
CA ALA A 70 -7.66 -21.33 -26.92
C ALA A 70 -6.41 -20.47 -27.19
N GLY A 71 -5.34 -20.72 -26.44
CA GLY A 71 -3.98 -20.25 -26.68
C GLY A 71 -3.51 -20.36 -28.12
N PHE A 72 -3.62 -21.55 -28.72
CA PHE A 72 -3.27 -21.71 -30.13
C PHE A 72 -4.22 -20.96 -31.08
N ARG A 73 -5.53 -20.87 -30.75
CA ARG A 73 -6.51 -20.06 -31.50
C ARG A 73 -6.19 -18.55 -31.41
N HIS A 74 -5.62 -18.07 -30.31
CA HIS A 74 -5.11 -16.70 -30.16
C HIS A 74 -3.97 -16.43 -31.17
N ALA A 75 -2.94 -17.26 -31.19
CA ALA A 75 -1.81 -17.16 -32.13
C ALA A 75 -2.29 -17.24 -33.59
N MET A 76 -3.17 -18.20 -33.90
CA MET A 76 -3.74 -18.34 -35.24
C MET A 76 -4.68 -17.19 -35.65
N THR A 77 -5.26 -16.45 -34.70
CA THR A 77 -6.03 -15.23 -35.00
C THR A 77 -5.11 -14.08 -35.44
N MET A 78 -3.92 -13.95 -34.85
CA MET A 78 -2.90 -13.01 -35.34
C MET A 78 -2.44 -13.38 -36.75
N ALA A 79 -2.21 -14.67 -37.01
CA ALA A 79 -1.88 -15.16 -38.35
C ALA A 79 -3.00 -14.90 -39.38
N PHE A 80 -4.27 -15.04 -38.99
CA PHE A 80 -5.43 -14.70 -39.82
C PHE A 80 -5.50 -13.21 -40.14
N ALA A 81 -5.43 -12.34 -39.13
CA ALA A 81 -5.52 -10.89 -39.33
C ALA A 81 -4.42 -10.38 -40.28
N ILE A 82 -3.20 -10.91 -40.17
CA ILE A 82 -2.10 -10.62 -41.08
C ILE A 82 -2.40 -11.10 -42.50
N ASP A 83 -2.97 -12.31 -42.67
CA ASP A 83 -3.33 -12.82 -44.00
C ASP A 83 -4.51 -12.05 -44.63
N GLU A 84 -5.45 -11.55 -43.83
CA GLU A 84 -6.56 -10.69 -44.27
C GLU A 84 -6.06 -9.30 -44.71
N ILE A 85 -5.18 -8.67 -43.93
CA ILE A 85 -4.55 -7.38 -44.27
C ILE A 85 -3.74 -7.51 -45.58
N ASN A 86 -2.95 -8.58 -45.74
CA ASN A 86 -2.19 -8.85 -46.97
C ASN A 86 -3.07 -9.06 -48.23
N ARG A 87 -4.38 -9.31 -48.07
CA ARG A 87 -5.35 -9.40 -49.17
C ARG A 87 -6.09 -8.07 -49.42
N ASN A 88 -5.94 -7.08 -48.55
CA ASN A 88 -6.68 -5.83 -48.59
C ASN A 88 -5.98 -4.77 -49.45
N ILE A 89 -6.53 -4.51 -50.65
CA ILE A 89 -6.00 -3.50 -51.59
C ILE A 89 -6.13 -2.05 -51.04
N SER A 90 -6.80 -1.86 -49.89
CA SER A 90 -7.06 -0.55 -49.27
C SER A 90 -6.10 -0.18 -48.14
N LEU A 91 -5.32 -1.14 -47.62
CA LEU A 91 -4.48 -1.00 -46.42
C LEU A 91 -3.16 -1.74 -46.68
N LEU A 92 -2.03 -1.03 -46.63
CA LEU A 92 -0.70 -1.56 -46.99
C LEU A 92 -0.58 -2.18 -48.41
N PRO A 93 -1.14 -1.59 -49.49
CA PRO A 93 -1.30 -2.23 -50.80
C PRO A 93 -0.01 -2.63 -51.56
N ASN A 94 1.18 -2.31 -51.03
CA ASN A 94 2.48 -2.68 -51.60
C ASN A 94 3.48 -3.19 -50.52
N VAL A 95 3.01 -3.61 -49.35
CA VAL A 95 3.86 -4.08 -48.24
C VAL A 95 3.25 -5.35 -47.65
N THR A 96 3.99 -6.47 -47.69
CA THR A 96 3.56 -7.73 -47.08
C THR A 96 3.94 -7.77 -45.60
N LEU A 97 2.97 -8.09 -44.75
CA LEU A 97 3.18 -8.37 -43.34
C LEU A 97 3.47 -9.86 -43.12
N GLY A 98 4.59 -10.15 -42.47
CA GLY A 98 4.94 -11.45 -41.90
C GLY A 98 4.80 -11.48 -40.38
N TYR A 99 5.09 -12.62 -39.77
CA TYR A 99 5.04 -12.77 -38.31
C TYR A 99 6.14 -13.67 -37.75
N SER A 100 6.49 -13.45 -36.48
CA SER A 100 7.22 -14.41 -35.64
C SER A 100 6.44 -14.58 -34.35
N LEU A 101 5.80 -15.73 -34.17
CA LEU A 101 4.99 -16.03 -33.00
C LEU A 101 5.74 -17.01 -32.11
N TYR A 102 5.78 -16.73 -30.81
CA TYR A 102 6.38 -17.60 -29.80
C TYR A 102 5.41 -17.87 -28.65
N ASP A 103 5.56 -19.05 -28.06
CA ASP A 103 4.87 -19.47 -26.85
C ASP A 103 5.56 -18.90 -25.60
N ASN A 104 4.79 -18.37 -24.64
CA ASN A 104 5.30 -17.99 -23.33
C ASN A 104 5.17 -19.11 -22.27
N CYS A 105 4.43 -20.18 -22.59
CA CYS A 105 4.18 -21.36 -21.76
C CYS A 105 3.81 -21.04 -20.29
N ALA A 106 3.00 -19.98 -20.09
CA ALA A 106 2.62 -19.43 -18.79
C ALA A 106 3.80 -19.17 -17.83
N THR A 107 5.00 -18.90 -18.37
CA THR A 107 6.25 -18.84 -17.60
C THR A 107 7.10 -17.61 -17.96
N LEU A 108 7.27 -16.71 -17.00
CA LEU A 108 7.94 -15.41 -17.15
C LEU A 108 9.28 -15.47 -17.92
N VAL A 109 10.13 -16.44 -17.57
CA VAL A 109 11.46 -16.60 -18.18
C VAL A 109 11.37 -16.90 -19.67
N ILE A 110 10.39 -17.70 -20.11
CA ILE A 110 10.21 -18.09 -21.52
C ILE A 110 9.63 -16.92 -22.30
N GLY A 111 8.55 -16.30 -21.83
CA GLY A 111 7.94 -15.12 -22.46
C GLY A 111 8.93 -13.98 -22.64
N PHE A 112 9.73 -13.68 -21.61
CA PHE A 112 10.78 -12.67 -21.68
C PHE A 112 11.92 -13.05 -22.65
N SER A 113 12.37 -14.31 -22.65
CA SER A 113 13.38 -14.81 -23.60
C SER A 113 12.89 -14.80 -25.05
N ALA A 114 11.60 -15.05 -25.28
CA ALA A 114 10.95 -14.94 -26.60
C ALA A 114 10.84 -13.48 -27.06
N ALA A 115 10.42 -12.58 -26.17
CA ALA A 115 10.37 -11.15 -26.45
C ALA A 115 11.75 -10.60 -26.83
N LEU A 116 12.79 -10.96 -26.06
CA LEU A 116 14.17 -10.60 -26.35
C LEU A 116 14.66 -11.20 -27.68
N SER A 117 14.35 -12.47 -27.97
CA SER A 117 14.71 -13.15 -29.23
C SER A 117 14.12 -12.44 -30.46
N MET A 118 12.91 -11.89 -30.36
CA MET A 118 12.29 -11.13 -31.45
C MET A 118 12.95 -9.76 -31.68
N VAL A 119 13.51 -9.14 -30.64
CA VAL A 119 14.20 -7.83 -30.75
C VAL A 119 15.68 -7.97 -31.13
N SER A 120 16.37 -9.03 -30.67
CA SER A 120 17.76 -9.31 -31.03
C SER A 120 17.92 -10.06 -32.35
N GLY A 121 16.91 -10.84 -32.74
CA GLY A 121 17.01 -11.86 -33.78
C GLY A 121 17.75 -13.11 -33.30
N GLN A 122 17.61 -14.20 -34.06
CA GLN A 122 18.27 -15.50 -33.78
C GLN A 122 19.33 -15.90 -34.83
N GLN A 123 19.57 -15.10 -35.88
CA GLN A 123 20.57 -15.42 -36.90
C GLN A 123 21.95 -14.84 -36.54
N GLU A 124 23.02 -15.64 -36.68
CA GLU A 124 24.40 -15.17 -36.44
C GLU A 124 24.86 -14.09 -37.43
N GLN A 125 24.26 -14.03 -38.63
CA GLN A 125 24.66 -13.11 -39.71
C GLN A 125 23.84 -11.81 -39.70
N PHE A 126 24.12 -10.94 -38.73
CA PHE A 126 23.84 -9.51 -38.93
C PHE A 126 24.63 -9.02 -40.16
N LEU A 127 23.93 -8.42 -41.12
CA LEU A 127 24.55 -7.86 -42.33
C LEU A 127 25.64 -6.85 -41.93
N GLN A 128 26.82 -6.99 -42.53
CA GLN A 128 28.06 -6.35 -42.08
C GLN A 128 27.96 -4.81 -42.03
N GLN A 129 27.68 -4.29 -40.84
CA GLN A 129 27.86 -2.90 -40.47
C GLN A 129 28.67 -2.85 -39.17
N GLU A 130 29.68 -1.98 -39.12
CA GLU A 130 30.75 -1.96 -38.11
C GLU A 130 30.31 -1.40 -36.73
N LYS A 131 29.00 -1.44 -36.47
CA LYS A 131 28.30 -0.92 -35.28
C LYS A 131 27.03 -1.75 -35.10
N CYS A 132 26.61 -1.99 -33.85
CA CYS A 132 25.37 -2.71 -33.56
C CYS A 132 24.14 -1.81 -33.72
N LEU A 133 23.93 -1.36 -34.97
CA LEU A 133 22.89 -0.44 -35.43
C LEU A 133 22.08 -1.11 -36.54
N GLY A 134 21.34 -2.16 -36.18
CA GLY A 134 20.28 -2.72 -37.02
C GLY A 134 18.91 -2.17 -36.60
N THR A 135 17.95 -2.18 -37.52
CA THR A 135 16.53 -2.20 -37.14
C THR A 135 16.21 -3.53 -36.45
N PRO A 136 15.38 -3.57 -35.39
CA PRO A 136 14.94 -4.84 -34.82
C PRO A 136 14.25 -5.73 -35.87
N PRO A 137 14.34 -7.07 -35.77
CA PRO A 137 13.70 -7.99 -36.70
C PRO A 137 12.17 -7.85 -36.75
N VAL A 138 11.55 -7.46 -35.62
CA VAL A 138 10.11 -7.18 -35.53
C VAL A 138 9.85 -5.69 -35.38
N LEU A 139 8.78 -5.21 -36.00
CA LEU A 139 8.36 -3.81 -35.98
C LEU A 139 7.64 -3.42 -34.67
N GLY A 140 6.97 -4.39 -34.04
CA GLY A 140 6.26 -4.29 -32.78
C GLY A 140 5.84 -5.69 -32.30
N ILE A 141 5.44 -5.81 -31.04
CA ILE A 141 5.00 -7.08 -30.43
C ILE A 141 3.51 -7.00 -30.07
N VAL A 142 2.76 -8.06 -30.35
CA VAL A 142 1.40 -8.30 -29.84
C VAL A 142 1.47 -9.30 -28.69
N GLY A 143 0.79 -9.01 -27.58
CA GLY A 143 1.05 -9.68 -26.29
C GLY A 143 2.03 -8.88 -25.43
N ASP A 144 2.58 -9.40 -24.33
CA ASP A 144 2.27 -10.70 -23.70
C ASP A 144 0.82 -10.71 -23.14
N SER A 145 0.29 -11.88 -22.78
CA SER A 145 -1.01 -12.01 -22.10
C SER A 145 -0.96 -11.61 -20.63
N PHE A 146 0.13 -11.94 -19.93
CA PHE A 146 0.25 -11.73 -18.50
C PHE A 146 0.72 -10.31 -18.17
N SER A 147 0.12 -9.70 -17.14
CA SER A 147 0.53 -8.37 -16.65
C SER A 147 1.99 -8.37 -16.16
N THR A 148 2.37 -9.33 -15.32
CA THR A 148 3.73 -9.51 -14.80
C THR A 148 4.77 -9.67 -15.91
N PHE A 149 4.45 -10.44 -16.97
CA PHE A 149 5.38 -10.68 -18.08
C PHE A 149 5.47 -9.43 -18.98
N SER A 150 4.35 -8.73 -19.18
CA SER A 150 4.29 -7.46 -19.89
C SER A 150 5.10 -6.36 -19.20
N ILE A 151 5.11 -6.32 -17.85
CA ILE A 151 5.95 -5.39 -17.06
C ILE A 151 7.43 -5.64 -17.32
N ALA A 152 7.90 -6.88 -17.05
CA ALA A 152 9.32 -7.24 -17.21
C ALA A 152 9.81 -7.04 -18.66
N THR A 153 8.95 -7.37 -19.63
CA THR A 153 9.21 -7.15 -21.05
C THR A 153 9.29 -5.66 -21.39
N SER A 154 8.38 -4.84 -20.87
CA SER A 154 8.30 -3.40 -21.17
C SER A 154 9.43 -2.58 -20.53
N ASP A 155 9.87 -2.92 -19.31
CA ASP A 155 11.00 -2.25 -18.64
C ASP A 155 12.30 -2.36 -19.46
N VAL A 156 12.48 -3.44 -20.24
CA VAL A 156 13.66 -3.67 -21.08
C VAL A 156 13.44 -3.25 -22.53
N ILE A 157 12.35 -3.68 -23.17
CA ILE A 157 12.08 -3.36 -24.59
C ILE A 157 11.73 -1.87 -24.78
N GLY A 158 11.18 -1.21 -23.76
CA GLY A 158 10.90 0.23 -23.76
C GLY A 158 12.14 1.12 -23.77
N LEU A 159 13.33 0.57 -23.50
CA LEU A 159 14.62 1.26 -23.73
C LEU A 159 14.90 1.44 -25.23
N PHE A 160 14.54 0.43 -26.04
CA PHE A 160 14.66 0.44 -27.51
C PHE A 160 13.49 1.17 -28.20
N LYS A 161 12.49 1.62 -27.42
CA LYS A 161 11.27 2.31 -27.89
C LYS A 161 10.46 1.51 -28.91
N LEU A 162 10.48 0.18 -28.81
CA LEU A 162 9.71 -0.72 -29.66
C LEU A 162 8.29 -0.90 -29.10
N PRO A 163 7.22 -0.70 -29.90
CA PRO A 163 5.85 -0.78 -29.41
C PRO A 163 5.46 -2.21 -29.04
N ILE A 164 4.82 -2.35 -27.88
CA ILE A 164 4.20 -3.59 -27.40
C ILE A 164 2.71 -3.33 -27.18
N VAL A 165 1.86 -4.15 -27.78
CA VAL A 165 0.39 -4.01 -27.79
C VAL A 165 -0.22 -5.28 -27.18
N SER A 166 -0.45 -5.27 -25.87
CA SER A 166 -1.07 -6.43 -25.21
C SER A 166 -2.57 -6.51 -25.52
N TYR A 167 -3.07 -7.74 -25.67
CA TYR A 167 -4.48 -8.02 -25.87
C TYR A 167 -5.21 -8.44 -24.57
N PHE A 168 -4.47 -8.64 -23.47
CA PHE A 168 -4.98 -9.27 -22.23
C PHE A 168 -4.35 -8.77 -20.92
N ALA A 169 -3.22 -8.06 -20.94
CA ALA A 169 -2.57 -7.57 -19.72
C ALA A 169 -3.32 -6.36 -19.13
N THR A 170 -4.20 -6.61 -18.15
CA THR A 170 -5.17 -5.64 -17.63
C THR A 170 -4.72 -4.80 -16.43
N CYS A 171 -3.58 -5.12 -15.78
CA CYS A 171 -3.11 -4.40 -14.58
C CYS A 171 -3.13 -2.88 -14.73
N SER A 172 -3.73 -2.18 -13.75
CA SER A 172 -3.73 -0.71 -13.71
C SER A 172 -2.33 -0.09 -13.58
N CYS A 173 -1.35 -0.89 -13.15
CA CYS A 173 0.06 -0.50 -13.09
C CYS A 173 0.69 -0.21 -14.45
N LEU A 174 0.23 -0.86 -15.52
CA LEU A 174 0.76 -0.70 -16.88
C LEU A 174 0.34 0.64 -17.55
N SER A 175 -0.62 1.37 -16.95
CA SER A 175 -1.03 2.70 -17.42
C SER A 175 0.00 3.81 -17.13
N ASP A 176 1.07 3.56 -16.36
CA ASP A 176 2.11 4.57 -16.10
C ASP A 176 3.04 4.79 -17.31
N ARG A 177 2.73 5.84 -18.09
CA ARG A 177 3.52 6.29 -19.24
C ARG A 177 4.95 6.74 -18.93
N GLN A 178 5.28 7.08 -17.68
CA GLN A 178 6.67 7.45 -17.33
C GLN A 178 7.56 6.21 -17.26
N ARG A 179 7.04 5.10 -16.71
CA ARG A 179 7.73 3.80 -16.68
C ARG A 179 7.59 3.04 -18.00
N PHE A 180 6.39 3.01 -18.59
CA PHE A 180 6.05 2.20 -19.77
C PHE A 180 5.67 3.04 -21.01
N PRO A 181 6.57 3.91 -21.53
CA PRO A 181 6.27 4.83 -22.63
C PRO A 181 6.03 4.15 -23.99
N SER A 182 6.23 2.84 -24.08
CA SER A 182 6.06 2.01 -25.29
C SER A 182 4.95 0.96 -25.18
N PHE A 183 4.28 0.87 -24.03
CA PHE A 183 3.21 -0.10 -23.79
C PHE A 183 1.86 0.47 -24.23
N PHE A 184 1.06 -0.36 -24.90
CA PHE A 184 -0.31 -0.10 -25.32
C PHE A 184 -1.11 -1.38 -25.10
N ARG A 185 -2.45 -1.27 -25.04
CA ARG A 185 -3.30 -2.45 -24.99
C ARG A 185 -4.67 -2.25 -25.61
N THR A 186 -5.17 -3.29 -26.28
CA THR A 186 -6.53 -3.34 -26.86
C THR A 186 -7.59 -3.83 -25.88
N ILE A 187 -7.20 -4.06 -24.62
CA ILE A 187 -8.08 -4.35 -23.48
C ILE A 187 -8.08 -3.16 -22.49
N PRO A 188 -9.17 -2.88 -21.76
CA PRO A 188 -9.18 -1.81 -20.75
C PRO A 188 -8.38 -2.16 -19.47
N SER A 189 -8.20 -1.15 -18.62
CA SER A 189 -7.51 -1.26 -17.32
C SER A 189 -8.41 -1.84 -16.21
N ASP A 190 -7.86 -2.72 -15.35
CA ASP A 190 -8.53 -3.31 -14.18
C ASP A 190 -9.18 -2.29 -13.26
N GLY A 191 -8.63 -1.08 -13.17
CA GLY A 191 -9.24 -0.01 -12.38
C GLY A 191 -10.69 0.27 -12.80
N PHE A 192 -11.02 0.09 -14.09
CA PHE A 192 -12.40 0.18 -14.56
C PHE A 192 -13.24 -1.03 -14.14
N GLN A 193 -12.68 -2.24 -14.20
CA GLN A 193 -13.36 -3.48 -13.79
C GLN A 193 -13.64 -3.50 -12.28
N VAL A 194 -12.70 -3.08 -11.44
CA VAL A 194 -12.88 -2.85 -9.99
C VAL A 194 -14.06 -1.92 -9.73
N ARG A 195 -14.12 -0.76 -10.42
CA ARG A 195 -15.26 0.16 -10.31
C ARG A 195 -16.57 -0.48 -10.79
N ALA A 196 -16.54 -1.32 -11.83
CA ALA A 196 -17.71 -2.04 -12.33
C ALA A 196 -18.25 -3.08 -11.33
N VAL A 197 -17.37 -3.90 -10.72
CA VAL A 197 -17.76 -4.86 -9.66
C VAL A 197 -18.38 -4.11 -8.48
N ILE A 198 -17.79 -2.99 -8.04
CA ILE A 198 -18.34 -2.16 -6.96
C ILE A 198 -19.75 -1.63 -7.30
N GLN A 199 -20.03 -1.26 -8.56
CA GLN A 199 -21.39 -0.89 -8.97
C GLN A 199 -22.35 -2.08 -8.98
N ILE A 200 -21.89 -3.29 -9.34
CA ILE A 200 -22.69 -4.53 -9.27
C ILE A 200 -23.03 -4.86 -7.80
N LEU A 201 -22.06 -4.79 -6.88
CA LEU A 201 -22.30 -4.98 -5.44
C LEU A 201 -23.36 -4.01 -4.92
N LYS A 202 -23.25 -2.73 -5.28
CA LYS A 202 -24.23 -1.69 -4.91
C LYS A 202 -25.62 -1.95 -5.50
N HIS A 203 -25.70 -2.41 -6.75
CA HIS A 203 -26.97 -2.71 -7.41
C HIS A 203 -27.73 -3.83 -6.68
N PHE A 204 -27.04 -4.91 -6.31
CA PHE A 204 -27.62 -6.04 -5.58
C PHE A 204 -27.61 -5.90 -4.04
N ARG A 205 -27.07 -4.78 -3.52
CA ARG A 205 -26.92 -4.48 -2.08
C ARG A 205 -26.05 -5.52 -1.33
N TRP A 206 -25.03 -6.05 -2.00
CA TRP A 206 -24.10 -7.03 -1.43
C TRP A 206 -22.98 -6.34 -0.65
N SER A 207 -23.17 -6.19 0.66
CA SER A 207 -22.26 -5.45 1.55
C SER A 207 -21.22 -6.31 2.28
N TRP A 208 -21.24 -7.64 2.14
CA TRP A 208 -20.32 -8.56 2.82
C TRP A 208 -19.84 -9.66 1.86
N VAL A 209 -18.60 -9.53 1.39
CA VAL A 209 -18.05 -10.31 0.26
C VAL A 209 -16.66 -10.85 0.57
N GLY A 210 -16.31 -12.01 0.04
CA GLY A 210 -14.92 -12.49 -0.02
C GLY A 210 -14.21 -12.00 -1.27
N LEU A 211 -12.89 -11.82 -1.21
CA LEU A 211 -12.05 -11.53 -2.37
C LEU A 211 -10.89 -12.54 -2.43
N LEU A 212 -10.70 -13.15 -3.60
CA LEU A 212 -9.60 -14.04 -3.93
C LEU A 212 -8.79 -13.42 -5.09
N VAL A 213 -7.47 -13.43 -4.99
CA VAL A 213 -6.56 -12.87 -6.01
C VAL A 213 -5.39 -13.82 -6.31
N SER A 214 -4.82 -13.78 -7.51
CA SER A 214 -3.54 -14.48 -7.79
C SER A 214 -2.34 -13.77 -7.14
N ASP A 215 -1.30 -14.54 -6.81
CA ASP A 215 -0.02 -14.02 -6.30
C ASP A 215 0.85 -13.41 -7.42
N ASP A 216 0.34 -12.36 -8.06
CA ASP A 216 1.02 -11.69 -9.18
C ASP A 216 0.69 -10.19 -9.27
N ASP A 217 1.37 -9.47 -10.17
CA ASP A 217 1.16 -8.02 -10.35
C ASP A 217 -0.28 -7.67 -10.76
N TYR A 218 -1.02 -8.59 -11.38
CA TYR A 218 -2.46 -8.43 -11.68
C TYR A 218 -3.30 -8.55 -10.39
N GLY A 219 -3.28 -9.69 -9.71
CA GLY A 219 -4.10 -9.93 -8.53
C GLY A 219 -3.80 -8.98 -7.37
N LEU A 220 -2.51 -8.70 -7.11
CA LEU A 220 -2.09 -7.85 -5.98
C LEU A 220 -2.39 -6.36 -6.21
N HIS A 221 -2.39 -5.85 -7.45
CA HIS A 221 -2.86 -4.48 -7.71
C HIS A 221 -4.37 -4.35 -7.58
N VAL A 222 -5.12 -5.38 -7.98
CA VAL A 222 -6.57 -5.41 -7.76
C VAL A 222 -6.88 -5.40 -6.27
N ALA A 223 -6.25 -6.24 -5.46
CA ALA A 223 -6.49 -6.26 -4.00
C ALA A 223 -6.35 -4.86 -3.37
N ARG A 224 -5.23 -4.17 -3.66
CA ARG A 224 -4.94 -2.82 -3.15
C ARG A 224 -5.96 -1.78 -3.62
N SER A 225 -6.30 -1.77 -4.90
CA SER A 225 -7.23 -0.79 -5.49
C SER A 225 -8.68 -1.05 -5.08
N PHE A 226 -9.12 -2.31 -5.09
CA PHE A 226 -10.46 -2.74 -4.68
C PHE A 226 -10.74 -2.40 -3.21
N GLN A 227 -9.81 -2.68 -2.28
CA GLN A 227 -9.98 -2.33 -0.87
C GLN A 227 -10.13 -0.81 -0.66
N SER A 228 -9.37 -0.01 -1.41
CA SER A 228 -9.43 1.46 -1.39
C SER A 228 -10.76 2.01 -1.92
N ASP A 229 -11.19 1.52 -3.09
CA ASP A 229 -12.39 2.02 -3.79
C ASP A 229 -13.69 1.48 -3.17
N LEU A 230 -13.71 0.25 -2.66
CA LEU A 230 -14.86 -0.30 -1.93
C LEU A 230 -15.14 0.54 -0.67
N THR A 231 -14.09 0.84 0.10
CA THR A 231 -14.16 1.67 1.31
C THR A 231 -14.60 3.10 0.98
N ARG A 232 -13.95 3.76 0.01
CA ARG A 232 -14.29 5.14 -0.39
C ARG A 232 -15.70 5.27 -0.95
N SER A 233 -16.18 4.25 -1.65
CA SER A 233 -17.49 4.25 -2.28
C SER A 233 -18.63 3.85 -1.34
N GLY A 234 -18.34 3.30 -0.15
CA GLY A 234 -19.34 2.69 0.73
C GLY A 234 -20.01 1.47 0.09
N GLY A 235 -19.29 0.71 -0.74
CA GLY A 235 -19.85 -0.42 -1.49
C GLY A 235 -20.08 -1.69 -0.67
N GLY A 236 -19.38 -1.84 0.46
CA GLY A 236 -19.42 -3.02 1.32
C GLY A 236 -18.13 -3.16 2.13
N CYS A 237 -17.96 -4.31 2.76
CA CYS A 237 -16.74 -4.72 3.47
C CYS A 237 -16.24 -6.08 2.93
N LEU A 238 -14.93 -6.27 2.96
CA LEU A 238 -14.32 -7.58 2.73
C LEU A 238 -14.43 -8.44 4.00
N ALA A 239 -14.89 -9.68 3.85
CA ALA A 239 -14.98 -10.68 4.91
C ALA A 239 -13.69 -11.49 5.07
N TYR A 240 -12.95 -11.63 3.97
CA TYR A 240 -11.59 -12.16 3.87
C TYR A 240 -10.98 -11.66 2.55
N LEU A 241 -9.65 -11.62 2.52
CA LEU A 241 -8.83 -11.45 1.32
C LEU A 241 -7.81 -12.58 1.36
N GLU A 242 -7.90 -13.52 0.43
CA GLU A 242 -6.95 -14.64 0.33
C GLU A 242 -6.22 -14.58 -1.01
N ILE A 243 -4.99 -15.07 -1.02
CA ILE A 243 -4.12 -15.11 -2.20
C ILE A 243 -4.04 -16.56 -2.68
N LEU A 244 -4.15 -16.77 -3.99
CA LEU A 244 -4.06 -18.08 -4.64
C LEU A 244 -2.64 -18.29 -5.19
N PRO A 245 -1.96 -19.39 -4.83
CA PRO A 245 -0.58 -19.63 -5.23
C PRO A 245 -0.45 -19.92 -6.72
N TRP A 246 0.67 -19.50 -7.32
CA TRP A 246 0.98 -19.71 -8.75
C TRP A 246 1.26 -21.19 -9.09
N GLY A 247 1.58 -22.01 -8.09
CA GLY A 247 1.76 -23.46 -8.18
C GLY A 247 0.74 -24.21 -7.33
N TYR A 248 0.55 -25.50 -7.63
CA TYR A 248 -0.39 -26.36 -6.91
C TYR A 248 0.11 -26.70 -5.50
N ASN A 249 -0.16 -25.83 -4.53
CA ASN A 249 0.01 -26.11 -3.11
C ASN A 249 -1.34 -26.53 -2.47
N PRO A 250 -1.61 -27.85 -2.31
CA PRO A 250 -2.88 -28.32 -1.76
C PRO A 250 -3.08 -27.94 -0.29
N GLY A 251 -2.01 -27.62 0.45
CA GLY A 251 -2.10 -27.16 1.84
C GLY A 251 -2.71 -25.75 1.94
N GLU A 252 -2.20 -24.82 1.13
CA GLU A 252 -2.72 -23.45 1.04
C GLU A 252 -4.14 -23.42 0.45
N LEU A 253 -4.39 -24.17 -0.63
CA LEU A 253 -5.74 -24.29 -1.19
C LEU A 253 -6.75 -24.86 -0.17
N THR A 254 -6.34 -25.84 0.66
CA THR A 254 -7.16 -26.35 1.78
C THR A 254 -7.46 -25.26 2.80
N GLN A 255 -6.47 -24.42 3.15
CA GLN A 255 -6.62 -23.30 4.08
C GLN A 255 -7.59 -22.24 3.53
N VAL A 256 -7.45 -21.82 2.28
CA VAL A 256 -8.33 -20.85 1.62
C VAL A 256 -9.79 -21.35 1.62
N VAL A 257 -10.02 -22.60 1.21
CA VAL A 257 -11.37 -23.21 1.23
C VAL A 257 -11.91 -23.34 2.66
N GLU A 258 -11.05 -23.59 3.66
CA GLU A 258 -11.47 -23.54 5.07
C GLU A 258 -11.89 -22.13 5.53
N VAL A 259 -11.19 -21.06 5.13
CA VAL A 259 -11.60 -19.67 5.45
C VAL A 259 -12.94 -19.35 4.79
N MET A 260 -13.09 -19.65 3.51
CA MET A 260 -14.35 -19.48 2.77
C MET A 260 -15.53 -20.20 3.45
N LYS A 261 -15.28 -21.42 3.96
CA LYS A 261 -16.26 -22.30 4.62
C LYS A 261 -16.60 -21.89 6.05
N LYS A 262 -15.69 -21.20 6.76
CA LYS A 262 -15.92 -20.59 8.08
C LYS A 262 -16.63 -19.23 7.97
N SER A 263 -16.48 -18.53 6.85
CA SER A 263 -17.06 -17.20 6.64
C SER A 263 -18.58 -17.22 6.44
N THR A 264 -19.21 -16.10 6.80
CA THR A 264 -20.62 -15.82 6.51
C THR A 264 -20.85 -15.19 5.13
N ALA A 265 -19.78 -14.75 4.44
CA ALA A 265 -19.88 -14.16 3.12
C ALA A 265 -20.39 -15.18 2.09
N ARG A 266 -21.45 -14.80 1.38
CA ARG A 266 -22.05 -15.62 0.32
C ARG A 266 -21.68 -15.19 -1.09
N VAL A 267 -21.06 -14.02 -1.24
CA VAL A 267 -20.53 -13.53 -2.52
C VAL A 267 -19.02 -13.62 -2.47
N VAL A 268 -18.40 -14.20 -3.51
CA VAL A 268 -16.94 -14.38 -3.61
C VAL A 268 -16.48 -13.82 -4.95
N ILE A 269 -15.55 -12.87 -4.90
CA ILE A 269 -15.01 -12.16 -6.05
C ILE A 269 -13.62 -12.75 -6.37
N VAL A 270 -13.33 -13.08 -7.63
CA VAL A 270 -12.05 -13.73 -8.00
C VAL A 270 -11.36 -13.04 -9.17
N PHE A 271 -10.21 -12.42 -8.89
CA PHE A 271 -9.28 -11.86 -9.85
C PHE A 271 -8.01 -12.71 -9.91
N ALA A 272 -8.08 -13.80 -10.66
CA ALA A 272 -6.99 -14.75 -10.85
C ALA A 272 -7.07 -15.38 -12.25
N HIS A 273 -5.94 -15.87 -12.76
CA HIS A 273 -5.89 -16.57 -14.06
C HIS A 273 -6.60 -17.93 -14.01
N GLN A 274 -7.09 -18.41 -15.16
CA GLN A 274 -7.88 -19.65 -15.29
C GLN A 274 -7.30 -20.85 -14.53
N ILE A 275 -5.97 -21.04 -14.55
CA ILE A 275 -5.28 -22.15 -13.89
C ILE A 275 -5.48 -22.17 -12.36
N HIS A 276 -5.41 -21.01 -11.68
CA HIS A 276 -5.66 -20.88 -10.24
C HIS A 276 -7.09 -21.30 -9.89
N MET A 277 -8.05 -20.92 -10.75
CA MET A 277 -9.46 -21.21 -10.54
C MET A 277 -9.77 -22.70 -10.73
N ILE A 278 -9.08 -23.40 -11.64
CA ILE A 278 -9.18 -24.87 -11.78
C ILE A 278 -8.70 -25.54 -10.48
N GLN A 279 -7.49 -25.21 -10.02
CA GLN A 279 -6.90 -25.80 -8.81
C GLN A 279 -7.74 -25.54 -7.55
N LEU A 280 -8.26 -24.32 -7.39
CA LEU A 280 -9.19 -23.99 -6.30
C LEU A 280 -10.49 -24.79 -6.40
N MET A 281 -11.04 -24.99 -7.60
CA MET A 281 -12.27 -25.74 -7.78
C MET A 281 -12.13 -27.22 -7.43
N GLU A 282 -10.98 -27.84 -7.67
CA GLU A 282 -10.71 -29.23 -7.21
C GLU A 282 -10.87 -29.35 -5.69
N GLU A 283 -10.32 -28.41 -4.92
CA GLU A 283 -10.45 -28.39 -3.45
C GLU A 283 -11.88 -28.04 -2.98
N VAL A 284 -12.56 -27.10 -3.65
CA VAL A 284 -13.96 -26.74 -3.38
C VAL A 284 -14.90 -27.95 -3.56
N VAL A 285 -14.70 -28.74 -4.62
CA VAL A 285 -15.44 -29.99 -4.87
C VAL A 285 -15.10 -31.04 -3.82
N LYS A 286 -13.80 -31.27 -3.55
CA LYS A 286 -13.28 -32.21 -2.53
C LYS A 286 -13.84 -31.92 -1.13
N GLN A 287 -14.05 -30.65 -0.79
CA GLN A 287 -14.64 -30.22 0.49
C GLN A 287 -16.17 -30.02 0.47
N ASN A 288 -16.82 -30.21 -0.69
CA ASN A 288 -18.25 -30.01 -0.95
C ASN A 288 -18.77 -28.63 -0.46
N LEU A 289 -18.07 -27.56 -0.84
CA LEU A 289 -18.42 -26.19 -0.46
C LEU A 289 -19.41 -25.58 -1.47
N THR A 290 -20.71 -25.64 -1.15
CA THR A 290 -21.82 -25.16 -1.99
C THR A 290 -22.51 -23.91 -1.42
N GLY A 291 -23.33 -23.25 -2.25
CA GLY A 291 -24.11 -22.09 -1.82
C GLY A 291 -23.31 -20.79 -1.74
N LEU A 292 -22.41 -20.58 -2.70
CA LEU A 292 -21.67 -19.33 -2.93
C LEU A 292 -22.06 -18.74 -4.28
N GLN A 293 -22.16 -17.41 -4.33
CA GLN A 293 -22.38 -16.60 -5.52
C GLN A 293 -21.03 -16.05 -5.98
N TRP A 294 -20.53 -16.55 -7.09
CA TRP A 294 -19.24 -16.10 -7.62
C TRP A 294 -19.39 -14.84 -8.48
N ILE A 295 -18.38 -13.98 -8.41
CA ILE A 295 -18.13 -12.86 -9.33
C ILE A 295 -16.77 -13.10 -9.99
N ALA A 296 -16.80 -13.44 -11.28
CA ALA A 296 -15.63 -13.72 -12.09
C ALA A 296 -15.05 -12.47 -12.77
N SER A 297 -13.73 -12.39 -12.80
CA SER A 297 -12.98 -11.50 -13.71
C SER A 297 -13.03 -12.00 -15.15
N GLU A 298 -12.59 -11.17 -16.09
CA GLU A 298 -12.51 -11.45 -17.52
C GLU A 298 -11.54 -12.58 -17.83
N ALA A 299 -10.51 -12.76 -16.99
CA ALA A 299 -9.53 -13.83 -17.06
C ALA A 299 -10.15 -15.25 -17.12
N TRP A 300 -11.33 -15.46 -16.52
CA TRP A 300 -12.00 -16.77 -16.50
C TRP A 300 -13.52 -16.77 -16.74
N THR A 301 -14.18 -15.60 -16.85
CA THR A 301 -15.64 -15.50 -17.12
C THR A 301 -16.10 -16.30 -18.36
N ALA A 302 -15.23 -16.47 -19.35
CA ALA A 302 -15.52 -17.20 -20.60
C ALA A 302 -14.96 -18.64 -20.63
N ALA A 303 -14.24 -19.08 -19.61
CA ALA A 303 -13.49 -20.35 -19.57
C ALA A 303 -14.42 -21.58 -19.72
N ALA A 304 -14.41 -22.23 -20.88
CA ALA A 304 -15.26 -23.39 -21.16
C ALA A 304 -14.94 -24.60 -20.26
N VAL A 305 -13.67 -24.78 -19.90
CA VAL A 305 -13.17 -25.85 -19.02
C VAL A 305 -13.79 -25.84 -17.61
N LEU A 306 -14.26 -24.68 -17.14
CA LEU A 306 -14.93 -24.54 -15.83
C LEU A 306 -16.47 -24.73 -15.90
N GLN A 307 -17.03 -24.83 -17.10
CA GLN A 307 -18.49 -24.87 -17.35
C GLN A 307 -19.04 -26.31 -17.43
N THR A 308 -18.35 -27.29 -16.86
CA THR A 308 -18.67 -28.72 -16.94
C THR A 308 -19.83 -29.12 -16.02
N THR A 309 -20.51 -30.22 -16.35
CA THR A 309 -21.61 -30.79 -15.53
C THR A 309 -21.21 -31.14 -14.10
N GLU A 310 -19.92 -31.30 -13.83
CA GLU A 310 -19.33 -31.62 -12.52
C GLU A 310 -19.09 -30.36 -11.68
N LEU A 311 -18.73 -29.24 -12.30
CA LEU A 311 -18.46 -27.97 -11.62
C LEU A 311 -19.68 -27.05 -11.52
N MET A 312 -20.66 -27.16 -12.42
CA MET A 312 -21.90 -26.35 -12.39
C MET A 312 -22.74 -26.45 -11.10
N PRO A 313 -22.74 -27.53 -10.30
CA PRO A 313 -23.35 -27.54 -8.96
C PRO A 313 -22.71 -26.54 -7.97
N TYR A 314 -21.48 -26.07 -8.26
CA TYR A 314 -20.71 -25.15 -7.43
C TYR A 314 -20.55 -23.75 -8.06
N LEU A 315 -20.48 -23.67 -9.40
CA LEU A 315 -20.33 -22.44 -10.19
C LEU A 315 -21.63 -21.95 -10.86
N GLY A 316 -22.75 -22.64 -10.68
CA GLY A 316 -24.04 -22.25 -11.24
C GLY A 316 -24.53 -20.89 -10.73
N GLY A 317 -24.88 -20.00 -11.64
CA GLY A 317 -25.26 -18.61 -11.33
C GLY A 317 -24.10 -17.63 -11.22
N THR A 318 -22.86 -18.04 -11.52
CA THR A 318 -21.70 -17.13 -11.57
C THR A 318 -22.01 -15.92 -12.45
N LEU A 319 -21.84 -14.73 -11.89
CA LEU A 319 -21.81 -13.47 -12.64
C LEU A 319 -20.37 -13.21 -13.04
N GLY A 320 -20.13 -12.76 -14.27
CA GLY A 320 -18.77 -12.48 -14.73
C GLY A 320 -18.69 -11.26 -15.63
N ILE A 321 -17.59 -10.51 -15.52
CA ILE A 321 -17.29 -9.40 -16.43
C ILE A 321 -16.45 -9.96 -17.57
N ALA A 322 -16.96 -9.91 -18.80
CA ALA A 322 -16.28 -10.46 -19.98
C ALA A 322 -15.80 -9.37 -20.93
N ILE A 323 -14.61 -9.55 -21.52
CA ILE A 323 -14.15 -8.79 -22.70
C ILE A 323 -15.27 -8.78 -23.74
N ARG A 324 -15.56 -7.62 -24.33
CA ARG A 324 -16.61 -7.45 -25.34
C ARG A 324 -16.48 -8.46 -26.49
N ARG A 325 -17.53 -9.25 -26.73
CA ARG A 325 -17.56 -10.22 -27.86
C ARG A 325 -17.44 -9.49 -29.21
N GLY A 326 -16.57 -10.00 -30.07
CA GLY A 326 -16.48 -9.63 -31.49
C GLY A 326 -16.95 -10.75 -32.41
N GLU A 327 -16.91 -10.48 -33.71
CA GLU A 327 -17.06 -11.47 -34.78
C GLU A 327 -15.93 -11.28 -35.79
N ILE A 328 -15.35 -12.39 -36.27
CA ILE A 328 -14.24 -12.38 -37.23
C ILE A 328 -14.63 -13.33 -38.39
N PRO A 329 -15.19 -12.80 -39.49
CA PRO A 329 -15.64 -13.62 -40.62
C PRO A 329 -14.49 -14.37 -41.27
N GLY A 330 -14.75 -15.56 -41.81
CA GLY A 330 -13.71 -16.36 -42.48
C GLY A 330 -12.66 -16.98 -41.56
N LEU A 331 -12.50 -16.52 -40.30
CA LEU A 331 -11.55 -17.10 -39.34
C LEU A 331 -11.72 -18.62 -39.23
N ARG A 332 -12.96 -19.12 -39.07
CA ARG A 332 -13.22 -20.57 -38.99
C ARG A 332 -12.77 -21.33 -40.24
N ASP A 333 -12.93 -20.74 -41.42
CA ASP A 333 -12.57 -21.39 -42.69
C ASP A 333 -11.06 -21.33 -42.93
N PHE A 334 -10.37 -20.32 -42.38
CA PHE A 334 -8.91 -20.26 -42.29
C PHE A 334 -8.34 -21.27 -41.29
N LEU A 335 -8.94 -21.42 -40.11
CA LEU A 335 -8.55 -22.44 -39.11
C LEU A 335 -8.78 -23.86 -39.65
N LEU A 336 -9.84 -24.09 -40.44
CA LEU A 336 -10.05 -25.34 -41.20
C LEU A 336 -9.04 -25.55 -42.34
N GLY A 337 -8.41 -24.49 -42.83
CA GLY A 337 -7.35 -24.55 -43.85
C GLY A 337 -5.98 -24.93 -43.29
N LEU A 338 -5.80 -24.97 -41.97
CA LEU A 338 -4.54 -25.33 -41.32
C LEU A 338 -4.15 -26.78 -41.63
N HIS A 339 -2.98 -26.97 -42.23
CA HIS A 339 -2.35 -28.27 -42.47
C HIS A 339 -0.85 -28.15 -42.12
N PRO A 340 -0.19 -29.21 -41.63
CA PRO A 340 1.21 -29.17 -41.25
C PRO A 340 2.13 -29.32 -42.48
N ASP A 341 3.04 -28.37 -42.70
CA ASP A 341 4.01 -28.44 -43.81
C ASP A 341 5.05 -29.55 -43.56
N LEU A 342 5.32 -30.37 -44.59
CA LEU A 342 6.33 -31.43 -44.59
C LEU A 342 7.74 -30.93 -44.21
N HIS A 343 8.06 -29.66 -44.47
CA HIS A 343 9.29 -29.04 -43.99
C HIS A 343 9.22 -28.68 -42.50
N GLU A 344 8.10 -28.14 -42.01
CA GLU A 344 7.94 -27.78 -40.59
C GLU A 344 7.80 -28.98 -39.66
N ILE A 345 7.20 -30.09 -40.11
CA ILE A 345 7.07 -31.34 -39.32
C ILE A 345 8.43 -31.85 -38.83
N SER A 346 9.52 -31.52 -39.55
CA SER A 346 10.88 -31.86 -39.14
C SER A 346 11.34 -31.14 -37.86
N ASN A 347 10.80 -29.95 -37.57
CA ASN A 347 11.04 -29.22 -36.33
C ASN A 347 10.11 -29.74 -35.22
N ARG A 348 10.67 -29.98 -34.03
CA ARG A 348 9.89 -30.36 -32.83
C ARG A 348 9.12 -29.18 -32.24
N ASN A 349 9.61 -27.96 -32.47
CA ASN A 349 9.16 -26.74 -31.80
C ASN A 349 8.13 -25.96 -32.65
N SER A 350 7.67 -26.54 -33.77
CA SER A 350 6.52 -26.00 -34.54
C SER A 350 5.23 -26.21 -33.75
N LEU A 351 4.55 -25.11 -33.44
CA LEU A 351 3.24 -25.12 -32.76
C LEU A 351 2.18 -25.90 -33.55
N VAL A 352 2.21 -25.81 -34.89
CA VAL A 352 1.29 -26.53 -35.79
C VAL A 352 1.45 -28.04 -35.64
N ARG A 353 2.69 -28.52 -35.53
CA ARG A 353 2.98 -29.95 -35.28
C ARG A 353 2.39 -30.40 -33.94
N GLN A 354 2.61 -29.63 -32.87
CA GLN A 354 2.18 -29.98 -31.51
C GLN A 354 0.64 -29.98 -31.39
N PHE A 355 -0.02 -28.98 -31.99
CA PHE A 355 -1.48 -28.93 -32.15
C PHE A 355 -2.05 -30.18 -32.84
N TRP A 356 -1.40 -30.65 -33.90
CA TRP A 356 -1.87 -31.79 -34.70
C TRP A 356 -1.71 -33.12 -33.94
N GLU A 357 -0.55 -33.33 -33.30
CA GLU A 357 -0.31 -34.50 -32.44
C GLU A 357 -1.30 -34.56 -31.26
N TYR A 358 -1.64 -33.40 -30.67
CA TYR A 358 -2.65 -33.28 -29.61
C TYR A 358 -4.07 -33.55 -30.13
N THR A 359 -4.49 -32.90 -31.23
CA THR A 359 -5.88 -32.94 -31.72
C THR A 359 -6.27 -34.31 -32.26
N PHE A 360 -5.35 -35.02 -32.92
CA PHE A 360 -5.60 -36.33 -33.50
C PHE A 360 -5.05 -37.50 -32.66
N GLN A 361 -4.48 -37.22 -31.48
CA GLN A 361 -3.94 -38.22 -30.54
C GLN A 361 -2.94 -39.20 -31.20
N CYS A 362 -2.09 -38.64 -32.07
CA CYS A 362 -1.09 -39.35 -32.86
C CYS A 362 0.30 -38.72 -32.67
N ARG A 363 1.35 -39.32 -33.24
CA ARG A 363 2.71 -38.73 -33.26
C ARG A 363 3.31 -38.75 -34.67
N PHE A 364 3.96 -37.67 -35.09
CA PHE A 364 4.72 -37.68 -36.35
C PHE A 364 6.01 -38.50 -36.22
N ALA A 365 6.42 -39.12 -37.32
CA ALA A 365 7.65 -39.91 -37.35
C ALA A 365 8.92 -39.03 -37.18
N PRO A 366 9.94 -39.47 -36.43
CA PRO A 366 9.97 -40.67 -35.60
C PRO A 366 9.21 -40.47 -34.28
N ALA A 367 8.23 -41.34 -34.02
CA ALA A 367 7.49 -41.36 -32.76
C ALA A 367 8.34 -41.95 -31.61
N PRO A 368 7.98 -41.70 -30.34
CA PRO A 368 8.68 -42.26 -29.19
C PRO A 368 8.78 -43.79 -29.22
N THR A 369 9.89 -44.34 -28.72
CA THR A 369 10.09 -45.79 -28.59
C THR A 369 8.98 -46.42 -27.74
N GLY A 370 8.36 -47.49 -28.25
CA GLY A 370 7.22 -48.15 -27.62
C GLY A 370 5.85 -47.56 -27.97
N TRP A 371 5.74 -46.38 -28.59
CA TRP A 371 4.44 -45.75 -28.92
C TRP A 371 3.57 -46.63 -29.81
N VAL A 372 4.10 -47.06 -30.97
CA VAL A 372 3.39 -47.91 -31.93
C VAL A 372 3.16 -49.33 -31.38
N GLU A 373 4.07 -49.83 -30.54
CA GLU A 373 3.96 -51.14 -29.89
C GLU A 373 2.87 -51.15 -28.80
N GLY A 374 2.65 -50.02 -28.15
CA GLY A 374 1.53 -49.76 -27.24
C GLY A 374 0.19 -49.45 -27.92
N GLY A 375 0.13 -49.51 -29.27
CA GLY A 375 -1.08 -49.23 -30.05
C GLY A 375 -1.30 -47.76 -30.41
N GLY A 376 -0.33 -46.88 -30.17
CA GLY A 376 -0.39 -45.47 -30.54
C GLY A 376 -0.30 -45.23 -32.06
N LEU A 377 -1.07 -44.25 -32.55
CA LEU A 377 -1.16 -43.92 -33.98
C LEU A 377 -0.02 -43.01 -34.45
N LEU A 378 0.36 -43.15 -35.72
CA LEU A 378 1.24 -42.21 -36.41
C LEU A 378 0.40 -41.16 -37.16
N CYS A 379 0.78 -39.88 -37.06
CA CYS A 379 0.16 -38.82 -37.85
C CYS A 379 0.64 -38.89 -39.31
N THR A 380 -0.27 -38.61 -40.25
CA THR A 380 0.02 -38.54 -41.69
C THR A 380 0.13 -37.11 -42.21
N GLY A 381 -0.56 -36.14 -41.57
CA GLY A 381 -0.72 -34.77 -42.05
C GLY A 381 -1.96 -34.57 -42.93
N GLU A 382 -2.64 -35.67 -43.31
CA GLU A 382 -3.84 -35.69 -44.15
C GLU A 382 -5.12 -35.92 -43.32
N GLU A 383 -5.05 -35.77 -41.99
CA GLU A 383 -6.20 -35.94 -41.10
C GLU A 383 -7.23 -34.80 -41.22
N GLU A 384 -8.49 -35.11 -41.52
CA GLU A 384 -9.55 -34.10 -41.74
C GLU A 384 -10.00 -33.42 -40.43
N LEU A 385 -9.41 -32.27 -40.10
CA LEU A 385 -9.74 -31.44 -38.93
C LEU A 385 -11.24 -31.11 -38.83
N GLY A 386 -11.92 -30.90 -39.96
CA GLY A 386 -13.36 -30.64 -40.02
C GLY A 386 -14.27 -31.79 -39.57
N ARG A 387 -13.74 -32.98 -39.27
CA ARG A 387 -14.47 -34.11 -38.66
C ARG A 387 -14.28 -34.22 -37.14
N VAL A 388 -13.33 -33.47 -36.57
CA VAL A 388 -13.06 -33.48 -35.12
C VAL A 388 -13.91 -32.43 -34.43
N GLN A 389 -14.60 -32.82 -33.35
CA GLN A 389 -15.24 -31.85 -32.46
C GLN A 389 -14.17 -31.28 -31.52
N THR A 390 -13.67 -30.08 -31.83
CA THR A 390 -12.61 -29.38 -31.08
C THR A 390 -12.99 -27.93 -30.82
N GLU A 391 -12.66 -27.43 -29.63
CA GLU A 391 -12.88 -26.03 -29.23
C GLU A 391 -12.08 -25.04 -30.11
N PHE A 392 -10.97 -25.47 -30.71
CA PHE A 392 -10.19 -24.68 -31.66
C PHE A 392 -11.02 -24.16 -32.85
N LEU A 393 -12.06 -24.88 -33.26
CA LEU A 393 -12.97 -24.47 -34.35
C LEU A 393 -14.23 -23.73 -33.89
N ASP A 394 -14.40 -23.50 -32.58
CA ASP A 394 -15.51 -22.70 -32.05
C ASP A 394 -15.18 -21.19 -32.13
N VAL A 395 -15.78 -20.53 -33.12
CA VAL A 395 -15.70 -19.07 -33.32
C VAL A 395 -16.97 -18.35 -32.83
N SER A 396 -17.83 -19.00 -32.04
CA SER A 396 -19.12 -18.45 -31.64
C SER A 396 -19.02 -17.30 -30.62
N ASN A 397 -17.97 -17.28 -29.80
CA ASN A 397 -17.80 -16.39 -28.64
C ASN A 397 -16.41 -15.73 -28.58
N LEU A 398 -15.87 -15.31 -29.73
CA LEU A 398 -14.55 -14.65 -29.85
C LEU A 398 -14.46 -13.41 -28.95
N ARG A 399 -13.44 -13.36 -28.09
CA ARG A 399 -13.22 -12.31 -27.08
C ARG A 399 -11.75 -11.86 -27.02
N PRO A 400 -10.77 -12.60 -26.44
CA PRO A 400 -9.36 -12.21 -26.58
C PRO A 400 -8.91 -12.19 -28.05
N GLU A 401 -9.42 -13.11 -28.88
CA GLU A 401 -9.18 -13.16 -30.34
C GLU A 401 -9.50 -11.81 -31.01
N TYR A 402 -10.55 -11.14 -30.57
CA TYR A 402 -10.96 -9.85 -31.13
C TYR A 402 -10.08 -8.69 -30.65
N ASN A 403 -9.53 -8.76 -29.43
CA ASN A 403 -8.50 -7.82 -28.97
C ASN A 403 -7.18 -8.02 -29.74
N ILE A 404 -6.79 -9.26 -30.04
CA ILE A 404 -5.63 -9.61 -30.88
C ILE A 404 -5.81 -9.06 -32.29
N TYR A 405 -6.97 -9.30 -32.89
CA TYR A 405 -7.35 -8.76 -34.20
C TYR A 405 -7.25 -7.22 -34.22
N LYS A 406 -7.80 -6.54 -33.20
CA LYS A 406 -7.67 -5.08 -33.02
C LYS A 406 -6.21 -4.63 -32.86
N ALA A 407 -5.35 -5.39 -32.18
CA ALA A 407 -3.95 -5.03 -31.96
C ALA A 407 -3.12 -5.10 -33.25
N VAL A 408 -3.32 -6.16 -34.04
CA VAL A 408 -2.72 -6.30 -35.38
C VAL A 408 -3.19 -5.18 -36.31
N TYR A 409 -4.49 -4.89 -36.35
CA TYR A 409 -5.03 -3.81 -37.16
C TYR A 409 -4.55 -2.42 -36.71
N ALA A 410 -4.39 -2.17 -35.41
CA ALA A 410 -3.83 -0.91 -34.91
C ALA A 410 -2.38 -0.70 -35.35
N LEU A 411 -1.53 -1.73 -35.29
CA LEU A 411 -0.17 -1.68 -35.81
C LEU A 411 -0.13 -1.49 -37.34
N ALA A 412 -1.04 -2.14 -38.07
CA ALA A 412 -1.14 -1.99 -39.53
C ALA A 412 -1.65 -0.60 -39.95
N HIS A 413 -2.63 -0.02 -39.26
CA HIS A 413 -3.09 1.35 -39.50
C HIS A 413 -2.00 2.38 -39.16
N ALA A 414 -1.27 2.22 -38.05
CA ALA A 414 -0.14 3.08 -37.71
C ALA A 414 0.99 3.01 -38.77
N LEU A 415 1.24 1.83 -39.35
CA LEU A 415 2.19 1.66 -40.45
C LEU A 415 1.68 2.29 -41.76
N ASP A 416 0.38 2.17 -42.05
CA ASP A 416 -0.22 2.69 -43.29
C ASP A 416 -0.28 4.24 -43.30
N GLU A 417 -0.66 4.87 -42.18
CA GLU A 417 -0.58 6.35 -42.05
C GLU A 417 0.86 6.85 -42.20
N MET A 418 1.83 6.13 -41.62
CA MET A 418 3.25 6.46 -41.74
C MET A 418 3.74 6.38 -43.19
N LEU A 419 3.23 5.45 -43.99
CA LEU A 419 3.56 5.30 -45.41
C LEU A 419 2.82 6.29 -46.31
N HIS A 420 1.63 6.74 -45.92
CA HIS A 420 0.88 7.82 -46.57
C HIS A 420 1.41 9.23 -46.24
N CYS A 421 2.38 9.35 -45.33
CA CYS A 421 3.05 10.61 -44.97
C CYS A 421 3.67 11.31 -46.19
N VAL A 422 3.36 12.60 -46.37
CA VAL A 422 3.86 13.42 -47.49
C VAL A 422 5.19 14.09 -47.12
N PRO A 423 6.30 13.86 -47.85
CA PRO A 423 7.58 14.50 -47.58
C PRO A 423 7.49 16.04 -47.58
N GLY A 424 8.08 16.68 -46.57
CA GLY A 424 7.94 18.12 -46.33
C GLY A 424 6.68 18.52 -45.56
N ARG A 425 5.88 17.55 -45.09
CA ARG A 425 4.77 17.72 -44.15
C ARG A 425 4.72 16.65 -43.05
N GLY A 426 5.75 15.82 -42.93
CA GLY A 426 5.77 14.76 -41.92
C GLY A 426 5.96 15.29 -40.49
N PRO A 427 5.61 14.51 -39.46
CA PRO A 427 5.61 14.95 -38.07
C PRO A 427 7.00 14.98 -37.42
N PHE A 428 8.03 14.47 -38.09
CA PHE A 428 9.40 14.40 -37.57
C PHE A 428 10.24 15.61 -38.00
N ASP A 429 11.44 15.73 -37.41
CA ASP A 429 12.39 16.81 -37.68
C ASP A 429 12.54 17.12 -39.17
N GLU A 430 12.67 18.42 -39.50
CA GLU A 430 12.75 18.92 -40.88
C GLU A 430 11.47 18.64 -41.74
N HIS A 431 10.34 18.34 -41.10
CA HIS A 431 9.06 17.91 -41.72
C HIS A 431 9.18 16.59 -42.51
N ARG A 432 10.01 15.67 -42.01
CA ARG A 432 10.32 14.40 -42.67
C ARG A 432 9.33 13.30 -42.32
N CYS A 433 9.16 12.38 -43.26
CA CYS A 433 8.48 11.10 -43.06
C CYS A 433 9.49 10.00 -42.73
N ALA A 434 9.02 8.90 -42.14
CA ALA A 434 9.78 7.67 -42.05
C ALA A 434 9.70 6.89 -43.38
N THR A 435 10.65 6.01 -43.64
CA THR A 435 10.60 5.03 -44.74
C THR A 435 10.95 3.65 -44.22
N LEU A 436 10.48 2.59 -44.86
CA LEU A 436 10.73 1.19 -44.44
C LEU A 436 12.23 0.92 -44.20
N GLU A 437 13.10 1.41 -45.08
CA GLU A 437 14.57 1.27 -45.01
C GLU A 437 15.25 2.06 -43.88
N SER A 438 14.57 3.04 -43.27
CA SER A 438 15.15 3.94 -42.26
C SER A 438 14.35 3.99 -40.95
N LEU A 439 13.38 3.09 -40.81
CA LEU A 439 12.36 3.08 -39.77
C LEU A 439 12.94 2.83 -38.38
N LYS A 440 12.74 3.78 -37.47
CA LYS A 440 13.03 3.60 -36.04
C LYS A 440 11.74 3.26 -35.28
N PRO A 441 11.74 2.30 -34.32
CA PRO A 441 10.50 1.86 -33.67
C PRO A 441 9.70 2.98 -32.97
N TRP A 442 10.39 4.00 -32.42
CA TRP A 442 9.72 5.18 -31.84
C TRP A 442 8.91 6.02 -32.85
N GLN A 443 9.20 5.91 -34.15
CA GLN A 443 8.45 6.62 -35.18
C GLN A 443 7.08 6.00 -35.41
N LEU A 444 6.98 4.65 -35.36
CA LEU A 444 5.68 3.98 -35.39
C LEU A 444 4.85 4.30 -34.14
N MET A 445 5.51 4.42 -32.98
CA MET A 445 4.88 4.82 -31.71
C MET A 445 4.04 6.10 -31.84
N HIS A 446 4.53 7.08 -32.60
CA HIS A 446 3.86 8.35 -32.80
C HIS A 446 2.55 8.21 -33.59
N TYR A 447 2.51 7.36 -34.62
CA TYR A 447 1.28 7.05 -35.35
C TYR A 447 0.36 6.15 -34.52
N LEU A 448 0.90 5.18 -33.77
CA LEU A 448 0.11 4.31 -32.89
C LEU A 448 -0.68 5.10 -31.82
N GLN A 449 -0.14 6.22 -31.34
CA GLN A 449 -0.85 7.17 -30.44
C GLN A 449 -2.01 7.93 -31.11
N GLN A 450 -2.08 7.96 -32.43
CA GLN A 450 -3.08 8.70 -33.23
C GLN A 450 -4.08 7.79 -33.95
N VAL A 451 -3.87 6.47 -33.91
CA VAL A 451 -4.77 5.47 -34.50
C VAL A 451 -6.21 5.66 -33.99
N ASN A 452 -7.09 6.02 -34.90
CA ASN A 452 -8.53 5.89 -34.76
C ASN A 452 -9.10 5.26 -36.04
N PHE A 453 -9.63 4.04 -35.92
CA PHE A 453 -10.36 3.37 -36.99
C PHE A 453 -11.61 2.69 -36.45
N THR A 454 -12.58 2.46 -37.32
CA THR A 454 -13.77 1.67 -36.99
C THR A 454 -13.61 0.25 -37.56
N THR A 455 -13.90 -0.79 -36.77
CA THR A 455 -13.94 -2.16 -37.31
C THR A 455 -15.13 -2.32 -38.26
N ALA A 456 -15.13 -3.40 -39.06
CA ALA A 456 -16.25 -3.74 -39.95
C ALA A 456 -17.60 -3.93 -39.21
N PHE A 457 -17.60 -4.00 -37.87
CA PHE A 457 -18.76 -4.20 -37.00
C PHE A 457 -19.23 -2.92 -36.30
N GLY A 458 -18.54 -1.78 -36.51
CA GLY A 458 -18.92 -0.49 -35.93
C GLY A 458 -18.29 -0.18 -34.56
N ASP A 459 -17.35 -0.99 -34.07
CA ASP A 459 -16.55 -0.63 -32.90
C ASP A 459 -15.50 0.41 -33.29
N GLU A 460 -15.42 1.51 -32.54
CA GLU A 460 -14.30 2.45 -32.60
C GLU A 460 -13.09 1.87 -31.85
N VAL A 461 -11.90 1.97 -32.45
CA VAL A 461 -10.63 1.49 -31.90
C VAL A 461 -9.64 2.65 -31.84
N SER A 462 -9.35 3.08 -30.63
CA SER A 462 -8.39 4.13 -30.30
C SER A 462 -7.81 3.90 -28.90
N PHE A 463 -6.68 4.54 -28.61
CA PHE A 463 -6.00 4.51 -27.31
C PHE A 463 -6.09 5.87 -26.62
N ASP A 464 -6.08 5.87 -25.28
CA ASP A 464 -6.03 7.09 -24.48
C ASP A 464 -4.60 7.62 -24.26
N GLU A 465 -4.47 8.69 -23.46
CA GLU A 465 -3.19 9.27 -23.07
C GLU A 465 -2.26 8.24 -22.39
N ASN A 466 -2.83 7.25 -21.68
CA ASN A 466 -2.12 6.19 -20.97
C ASN A 466 -1.79 4.96 -21.86
N GLY A 467 -2.43 4.84 -23.02
CA GLY A 467 -2.28 3.68 -23.93
C GLY A 467 -3.35 2.60 -23.73
N ASP A 468 -4.39 2.91 -22.95
CA ASP A 468 -5.50 2.03 -22.63
C ASP A 468 -6.62 2.15 -23.69
N ALA A 469 -7.26 1.03 -24.01
CA ALA A 469 -8.42 1.01 -24.90
C ALA A 469 -9.71 1.54 -24.26
N LEU A 470 -10.67 1.94 -25.10
CA LEU A 470 -12.00 2.41 -24.68
C LEU A 470 -12.71 1.37 -23.77
N PRO A 471 -13.14 1.75 -22.55
CA PRO A 471 -13.61 0.79 -21.55
C PRO A 471 -15.04 0.30 -21.81
N ILE A 472 -15.14 -0.90 -22.38
CA ILE A 472 -16.39 -1.63 -22.66
C ILE A 472 -16.24 -3.11 -22.27
N TYR A 473 -17.14 -3.60 -21.42
CA TYR A 473 -17.25 -5.03 -21.07
C TYR A 473 -18.70 -5.50 -21.15
N ASP A 474 -18.90 -6.79 -21.43
CA ASP A 474 -20.17 -7.48 -21.27
C ASP A 474 -20.31 -7.99 -19.82
N ILE A 475 -21.53 -8.07 -19.29
CA ILE A 475 -21.84 -8.80 -18.05
C ILE A 475 -22.51 -10.12 -18.43
N MET A 476 -21.91 -11.23 -18.02
CA MET A 476 -22.36 -12.59 -18.32
C MET A 476 -22.92 -13.27 -17.06
N ASN A 477 -23.85 -14.20 -17.24
CA ASN A 477 -24.38 -15.08 -16.18
C ASN A 477 -24.33 -16.55 -16.65
N TRP A 478 -23.80 -17.43 -15.81
CA TRP A 478 -23.66 -18.86 -16.05
C TRP A 478 -24.93 -19.63 -15.65
N LEU A 479 -25.87 -19.80 -16.59
CA LEU A 479 -27.12 -20.52 -16.33
C LEU A 479 -26.93 -22.03 -16.46
N TRP A 480 -27.28 -22.78 -15.42
CA TRP A 480 -27.38 -24.25 -15.48
C TRP A 480 -28.81 -24.65 -15.87
N LEU A 481 -28.96 -25.45 -16.93
CA LEU A 481 -30.27 -25.84 -17.46
C LEU A 481 -30.73 -27.22 -16.91
N PRO A 482 -32.05 -27.47 -16.80
CA PRO A 482 -32.57 -28.76 -16.32
C PRO A 482 -32.24 -29.99 -17.18
N ASP A 483 -31.70 -29.80 -18.38
CA ASP A 483 -31.18 -30.86 -19.25
C ASP A 483 -29.67 -31.14 -19.02
N GLY A 484 -29.08 -30.53 -17.99
CA GLY A 484 -27.68 -30.65 -17.60
C GLY A 484 -26.73 -29.66 -18.31
N ARG A 485 -27.18 -28.97 -19.37
CA ARG A 485 -26.29 -28.09 -20.16
C ARG A 485 -26.05 -26.75 -19.48
N THR A 486 -24.85 -26.23 -19.65
CA THR A 486 -24.50 -24.85 -19.29
C THR A 486 -24.88 -23.90 -20.42
N LYS A 487 -25.40 -22.73 -20.08
CA LYS A 487 -25.62 -21.62 -21.02
C LYS A 487 -25.13 -20.31 -20.40
N VAL A 488 -23.95 -19.87 -20.82
CA VAL A 488 -23.48 -18.52 -20.49
C VAL A 488 -24.25 -17.50 -21.34
N GLN A 489 -24.92 -16.55 -20.69
CA GLN A 489 -25.76 -15.55 -21.35
C GLN A 489 -25.35 -14.14 -20.94
N ASN A 490 -25.26 -13.22 -21.91
CA ASN A 490 -25.12 -11.79 -21.63
C ASN A 490 -26.41 -11.28 -20.95
N VAL A 491 -26.25 -10.62 -19.81
CA VAL A 491 -27.33 -10.01 -19.00
C VAL A 491 -27.19 -8.49 -18.88
N GLY A 492 -26.16 -7.89 -19.46
CA GLY A 492 -25.92 -6.46 -19.42
C GLY A 492 -24.56 -6.04 -20.00
N GLU A 493 -24.28 -4.74 -19.92
CA GLU A 493 -23.03 -4.14 -20.37
C GLU A 493 -22.51 -3.12 -19.35
N VAL A 494 -21.18 -2.98 -19.31
CA VAL A 494 -20.48 -1.91 -18.59
C VAL A 494 -19.87 -0.98 -19.64
N LYS A 495 -20.21 0.31 -19.57
CA LYS A 495 -19.70 1.34 -20.48
C LYS A 495 -19.16 2.54 -19.74
N GLY A 496 -18.00 3.03 -20.16
CA GLY A 496 -17.50 4.34 -19.77
C GLY A 496 -18.15 5.46 -20.58
N SER A 497 -18.67 6.47 -19.89
CA SER A 497 -18.92 7.81 -20.47
C SER A 497 -17.66 8.68 -20.47
N SER A 498 -16.64 8.22 -19.75
CA SER A 498 -15.37 8.84 -19.41
C SER A 498 -14.47 7.70 -18.90
N PHE A 499 -13.15 7.76 -19.11
CA PHE A 499 -12.21 6.76 -18.57
C PHE A 499 -12.27 6.63 -17.02
N ARG A 500 -12.88 7.60 -16.33
CA ARG A 500 -13.03 7.64 -14.88
C ARG A 500 -14.35 7.05 -14.37
N ASP A 501 -15.41 7.09 -15.18
CA ASP A 501 -16.78 6.72 -14.76
C ASP A 501 -17.23 5.40 -15.38
N ALA A 502 -17.73 4.47 -14.57
CA ALA A 502 -18.26 3.18 -15.03
C ALA A 502 -19.79 3.13 -14.86
N THR A 503 -20.53 2.95 -15.97
CA THR A 503 -21.98 2.81 -15.99
C THR A 503 -22.36 1.35 -16.25
N VAL A 504 -23.16 0.76 -15.34
CA VAL A 504 -23.67 -0.61 -15.47
C VAL A 504 -25.12 -0.58 -15.94
N SER A 505 -25.46 -1.37 -16.96
CA SER A 505 -26.83 -1.51 -17.46
C SER A 505 -27.19 -2.99 -17.68
N LEU A 506 -28.23 -3.46 -17.00
CA LEU A 506 -28.72 -4.85 -17.05
C LEU A 506 -30.01 -4.93 -17.86
N GLN A 507 -30.24 -6.04 -18.56
CA GLN A 507 -31.34 -6.17 -19.53
C GLN A 507 -32.63 -6.79 -18.95
N HIS A 508 -33.64 -5.92 -18.92
CA HIS A 508 -35.08 -6.15 -18.68
C HIS A 508 -35.57 -6.46 -17.26
N GLU A 509 -36.68 -5.79 -16.95
CA GLU A 509 -37.31 -5.65 -15.63
C GLU A 509 -37.99 -6.94 -15.12
N LEU A 510 -37.81 -7.22 -13.83
CA LEU A 510 -38.90 -7.72 -12.98
C LEU A 510 -39.55 -6.50 -12.31
N SER A 511 -40.58 -5.96 -12.95
CA SER A 511 -41.26 -4.75 -12.45
C SER A 511 -42.28 -5.08 -11.37
N SER A 512 -41.93 -4.79 -10.12
CA SER A 512 -42.90 -4.52 -9.06
C SER A 512 -42.44 -3.31 -8.25
N ARG A 513 -42.96 -2.12 -8.57
CA ARG A 513 -43.08 -1.07 -7.57
C ARG A 513 -44.17 -1.47 -6.59
N ASP A 514 -43.77 -1.85 -5.39
CA ASP A 514 -44.44 -1.37 -4.17
C ASP A 514 -43.37 -1.20 -3.05
N PRO A 515 -43.47 -0.16 -2.20
CA PRO A 515 -42.35 0.30 -1.39
C PRO A 515 -42.29 -0.29 0.03
N GLU A 516 -42.64 -1.57 0.21
CA GLU A 516 -42.70 -2.20 1.55
C GLU A 516 -41.57 -3.22 1.78
N ASN A 517 -40.48 -2.73 2.37
CA ASN A 517 -40.07 -3.08 3.75
C ASN A 517 -38.55 -2.87 3.94
N SER A 518 -38.11 -1.62 4.12
CA SER A 518 -36.76 -1.35 4.63
C SER A 518 -36.78 -1.39 6.15
N MET A 519 -35.94 -2.26 6.75
CA MET A 519 -35.78 -2.31 8.21
C MET A 519 -35.07 -1.07 8.78
N GLU A 520 -34.45 -0.26 7.93
CA GLU A 520 -33.96 1.07 8.26
C GLU A 520 -34.88 2.16 7.68
N CYS A 521 -35.09 3.23 8.47
CA CYS A 521 -35.70 4.46 7.98
C CYS A 521 -34.63 5.34 7.34
N THR A 522 -34.66 5.52 6.02
CA THR A 522 -33.79 6.50 5.36
C THR A 522 -34.12 7.92 5.82
N SER A 523 -33.13 8.65 6.35
CA SER A 523 -33.31 10.08 6.62
C SER A 523 -33.56 10.81 5.30
N CYS A 524 -34.56 11.69 5.29
CA CYS A 524 -34.72 12.64 4.20
C CYS A 524 -33.48 13.56 4.09
N PRO A 525 -33.16 14.07 2.88
CA PRO A 525 -32.06 15.03 2.67
C PRO A 525 -32.18 16.25 3.59
N GLU A 526 -31.09 16.99 3.79
CA GLU A 526 -31.04 18.07 4.81
C GLU A 526 -32.13 19.15 4.64
N ASP A 527 -32.63 19.39 3.43
CA ASP A 527 -33.74 20.32 3.16
C ASP A 527 -35.15 19.68 3.19
N PHE A 528 -35.32 18.42 3.62
CA PHE A 528 -36.61 17.71 3.62
C PHE A 528 -36.95 17.00 4.94
N TRP A 529 -38.20 17.09 5.39
CA TRP A 529 -38.80 16.26 6.45
C TRP A 529 -39.43 15.01 5.84
N SER A 530 -39.72 13.97 6.64
CA SER A 530 -40.63 12.91 6.19
C SER A 530 -42.08 13.41 6.14
N SER A 531 -42.91 12.78 5.30
CA SER A 531 -44.34 13.00 5.27
C SER A 531 -45.01 12.53 6.59
N PRO A 532 -46.25 12.95 6.88
CA PRO A 532 -47.00 12.42 8.03
C PRO A 532 -47.18 10.89 8.01
N GLN A 533 -47.22 10.29 6.81
CA GLN A 533 -47.28 8.86 6.55
C GLN A 533 -45.90 8.17 6.55
N ARG A 534 -44.81 8.93 6.52
CA ARG A 534 -43.40 8.49 6.41
C ARG A 534 -43.03 7.73 5.14
N ASP A 535 -43.85 7.85 4.09
CA ASP A 535 -43.71 7.22 2.77
C ASP A 535 -42.87 8.03 1.76
N HIS A 536 -42.73 9.34 1.96
CA HIS A 536 -41.96 10.23 1.08
C HIS A 536 -41.39 11.45 1.83
N CYS A 537 -40.49 12.19 1.18
CA CYS A 537 -39.85 13.38 1.73
C CYS A 537 -40.51 14.68 1.24
N VAL A 538 -40.79 15.60 2.16
CA VAL A 538 -41.51 16.88 1.96
C VAL A 538 -40.58 18.03 2.36
N PRO A 539 -40.46 19.14 1.61
CA PRO A 539 -39.50 20.20 1.93
C PRO A 539 -39.62 20.74 3.37
N LYS A 540 -38.48 20.84 4.08
CA LYS A 540 -38.38 21.58 5.34
C LYS A 540 -38.74 23.02 5.05
N LYS A 541 -39.66 23.55 5.86
CA LYS A 541 -39.93 24.99 5.86
C LYS A 541 -38.69 25.65 6.47
N THR A 542 -38.09 26.60 5.76
CA THR A 542 -36.92 27.33 6.25
C THR A 542 -37.30 28.10 7.52
N GLU A 543 -36.92 27.57 8.68
CA GLU A 543 -37.07 28.27 9.95
C GLU A 543 -35.98 29.35 10.05
N PHE A 544 -36.39 30.54 10.47
CA PHE A 544 -35.53 31.72 10.55
C PHE A 544 -35.88 32.41 11.87
N LEU A 545 -34.87 32.81 12.63
CA LEU A 545 -35.09 33.45 13.93
C LEU A 545 -35.97 34.69 13.77
N SER A 546 -37.17 34.63 14.32
CA SER A 546 -38.20 35.66 14.20
C SER A 546 -38.12 36.68 15.33
N TYR A 547 -38.40 37.94 15.05
CA TYR A 547 -38.55 38.99 16.08
C TYR A 547 -39.69 38.73 17.08
N HIS A 548 -40.55 37.73 16.81
CA HIS A 548 -41.66 37.32 17.68
C HIS A 548 -41.39 36.02 18.45
N GLU A 549 -40.27 35.32 18.21
CA GLU A 549 -39.89 34.12 18.96
C GLU A 549 -39.16 34.49 20.25
N PRO A 550 -39.28 33.71 21.34
CA PRO A 550 -38.65 34.02 22.63
C PRO A 550 -37.14 34.30 22.53
N LEU A 551 -36.42 33.50 21.75
CA LEU A 551 -34.97 33.67 21.53
C LEU A 551 -34.66 34.97 20.74
N GLY A 552 -35.45 35.28 19.72
CA GLY A 552 -35.30 36.50 18.92
C GLY A 552 -35.65 37.76 19.70
N ILE A 553 -36.66 37.69 20.56
CA ILE A 553 -37.03 38.75 21.53
C ILE A 553 -35.89 38.97 22.52
N CYS A 554 -35.36 37.90 23.14
CA CYS A 554 -34.24 37.99 24.08
C CYS A 554 -32.97 38.59 23.46
N LEU A 555 -32.60 38.16 22.24
CA LEU A 555 -31.44 38.70 21.52
C LEU A 555 -31.65 40.15 21.09
N THR A 556 -32.86 40.51 20.64
CA THR A 556 -33.22 41.90 20.32
C THR A 556 -33.14 42.79 21.55
N ALA A 557 -33.69 42.34 22.69
CA ALA A 557 -33.64 43.07 23.96
C ALA A 557 -32.21 43.25 24.48
N ALA A 558 -31.38 42.20 24.43
CA ALA A 558 -29.97 42.25 24.84
C ALA A 558 -29.14 43.18 23.94
N SER A 559 -29.34 43.12 22.62
CA SER A 559 -28.69 44.02 21.65
C SER A 559 -29.07 45.49 21.89
N LEU A 560 -30.36 45.79 22.06
CA LEU A 560 -30.84 47.14 22.35
C LEU A 560 -30.30 47.64 23.70
N LEU A 561 -30.28 46.79 24.73
CA LEU A 561 -29.72 47.13 26.04
C LEU A 561 -28.20 47.44 25.95
N GLY A 562 -27.42 46.60 25.29
CA GLY A 562 -25.98 46.85 25.05
C GLY A 562 -25.73 48.10 24.22
N THR A 563 -26.57 48.37 23.22
CA THR A 563 -26.54 49.60 22.40
C THR A 563 -26.85 50.85 23.24
N VAL A 564 -27.81 50.78 24.16
CA VAL A 564 -28.15 51.89 25.08
C VAL A 564 -27.05 52.11 26.11
N ILE A 565 -26.54 51.05 26.75
CA ILE A 565 -25.45 51.16 27.74
C ILE A 565 -24.19 51.75 27.11
N SER A 566 -23.78 51.25 25.94
CA SER A 566 -22.61 51.79 25.22
C SER A 566 -22.81 53.24 24.78
N ALA A 567 -24.02 53.63 24.35
CA ALA A 567 -24.36 55.01 24.03
C ALA A 567 -24.34 55.94 25.27
N VAL A 568 -24.80 55.47 26.44
CA VAL A 568 -24.74 56.23 27.71
C VAL A 568 -23.30 56.41 28.17
N VAL A 569 -22.47 55.36 28.15
CA VAL A 569 -21.04 55.44 28.48
C VAL A 569 -20.31 56.39 27.51
N LEU A 570 -20.60 56.29 26.21
CA LEU A 570 -20.07 57.22 25.19
C LEU A 570 -20.49 58.67 25.48
N GLY A 571 -21.75 58.91 25.85
CA GLY A 571 -22.25 60.23 26.25
C GLY A 571 -21.54 60.79 27.49
N ILE A 572 -21.30 59.97 28.52
CA ILE A 572 -20.54 60.33 29.72
C ILE A 572 -19.09 60.71 29.35
N PHE A 573 -18.43 59.92 28.51
CA PHE A 573 -17.08 60.23 28.03
C PHE A 573 -17.02 61.51 27.17
N ILE A 574 -18.04 61.77 26.34
CA ILE A 574 -18.15 63.01 25.56
C ILE A 574 -18.34 64.21 26.48
N HIS A 575 -19.20 64.12 27.50
CA HIS A 575 -19.46 65.20 28.44
C HIS A 575 -18.23 65.51 29.31
N HIS A 576 -17.54 64.48 29.81
CA HIS A 576 -16.34 64.62 30.65
C HIS A 576 -15.01 64.61 29.88
N ARG A 577 -15.02 64.82 28.56
CA ARG A 577 -13.83 64.90 27.67
C ARG A 577 -12.75 65.91 28.11
N SER A 578 -13.12 66.88 28.93
CA SER A 578 -12.21 67.90 29.48
C SER A 578 -11.42 67.42 30.70
N THR A 579 -11.86 66.34 31.37
CA THR A 579 -11.24 65.86 32.61
C THR A 579 -9.86 65.21 32.37
N PRO A 580 -8.91 65.33 33.32
CA PRO A 580 -7.57 64.79 33.15
C PRO A 580 -7.55 63.27 33.01
N VAL A 581 -8.48 62.55 33.66
CA VAL A 581 -8.60 61.09 33.61
C VAL A 581 -8.91 60.61 32.18
N VAL A 582 -9.88 61.25 31.51
CA VAL A 582 -10.25 60.89 30.12
C VAL A 582 -9.14 61.27 29.13
N ARG A 583 -8.45 62.40 29.34
CA ARG A 583 -7.32 62.82 28.50
C ARG A 583 -6.10 61.90 28.62
N ALA A 584 -5.80 61.41 29.81
CA ALA A 584 -4.68 60.48 30.03
C ALA A 584 -4.89 59.14 29.31
N ASN A 585 -6.13 58.67 29.20
CA ASN A 585 -6.49 57.37 28.64
C ASN A 585 -6.73 57.41 27.10
N ASN A 586 -5.82 58.07 26.37
CA ASN A 586 -5.81 58.29 24.91
C ASN A 586 -7.22 58.36 24.28
N SER A 587 -7.92 59.46 24.59
CA SER A 587 -9.38 59.54 24.43
C SER A 587 -9.92 59.16 23.06
N GLU A 588 -9.20 59.45 21.97
CA GLU A 588 -9.60 59.16 20.59
C GLU A 588 -9.82 57.65 20.35
N LEU A 589 -8.87 56.81 20.76
CA LEU A 589 -8.98 55.34 20.65
C LEU A 589 -10.07 54.79 21.57
N SER A 590 -10.25 55.39 22.75
CA SER A 590 -11.32 55.03 23.68
C SER A 590 -12.72 55.38 23.12
N PHE A 591 -12.85 56.48 22.39
CA PHE A 591 -14.07 56.84 21.66
C PHE A 591 -14.34 55.88 20.49
N LEU A 592 -13.33 55.57 19.67
CA LEU A 592 -13.45 54.63 18.56
C LEU A 592 -13.86 53.23 19.02
N LEU A 593 -13.28 52.73 20.13
CA LEU A 593 -13.66 51.45 20.73
C LEU A 593 -15.13 51.43 21.18
N LEU A 594 -15.62 52.49 21.83
CA LEU A 594 -17.03 52.59 22.25
C LEU A 594 -18.00 52.66 21.04
N VAL A 595 -17.61 53.33 19.96
CA VAL A 595 -18.38 53.32 18.69
C VAL A 595 -18.37 51.93 18.06
N SER A 596 -17.23 51.23 18.05
CA SER A 596 -17.11 49.86 17.54
C SER A 596 -17.98 48.89 18.33
N LEU A 597 -17.98 48.96 19.66
CA LEU A 597 -18.82 48.12 20.52
C LEU A 597 -20.31 48.35 20.28
N LYS A 598 -20.73 49.61 20.09
CA LYS A 598 -22.11 49.95 19.69
C LYS A 598 -22.50 49.33 18.34
N LEU A 599 -21.57 49.30 17.38
CA LEU A 599 -21.79 48.65 16.07
C LEU A 599 -21.84 47.12 16.20
N CYS A 600 -21.04 46.50 17.08
CA CYS A 600 -21.11 45.06 17.36
C CYS A 600 -22.47 44.65 17.95
N PHE A 601 -23.02 45.43 18.89
CA PHE A 601 -24.36 45.15 19.40
C PHE A 601 -25.42 45.29 18.31
N LEU A 602 -25.36 46.35 17.50
CA LEU A 602 -26.30 46.57 16.40
C LEU A 602 -26.21 45.52 15.28
N CYS A 603 -25.02 44.99 14.96
CA CYS A 603 -24.90 44.02 13.86
C CYS A 603 -25.58 42.69 14.16
N SER A 604 -25.73 42.30 15.44
CA SER A 604 -26.49 41.10 15.83
C SER A 604 -27.96 41.13 15.38
N LEU A 605 -28.58 42.31 15.29
CA LEU A 605 -29.96 42.47 14.80
C LEU A 605 -30.08 42.10 13.31
N LEU A 606 -29.02 42.28 12.51
CA LEU A 606 -29.04 41.94 11.08
C LEU A 606 -29.24 40.44 10.84
N PHE A 607 -28.86 39.58 11.81
CA PHE A 607 -29.01 38.13 11.74
C PHE A 607 -30.44 37.65 12.02
N ILE A 608 -31.30 38.50 12.59
CA ILE A 608 -32.70 38.20 12.91
C ILE A 608 -33.58 38.52 11.69
N GLY A 609 -34.52 37.63 11.35
CA GLY A 609 -35.40 37.72 10.20
C GLY A 609 -34.92 36.97 8.94
N ARG A 610 -35.85 36.80 7.98
CA ARG A 610 -35.66 35.97 6.77
C ARG A 610 -34.44 36.39 5.94
N PRO A 611 -33.53 35.47 5.59
CA PRO A 611 -32.42 35.77 4.70
C PRO A 611 -32.93 36.09 3.28
N ARG A 612 -32.46 37.22 2.75
CA ARG A 612 -32.47 37.59 1.33
C ARG A 612 -31.02 37.77 0.87
N LEU A 613 -30.74 37.63 -0.43
CA LEU A 613 -29.39 37.70 -1.00
C LEU A 613 -28.56 38.90 -0.47
N TRP A 614 -29.13 40.11 -0.54
CA TRP A 614 -28.49 41.34 -0.05
C TRP A 614 -28.27 41.38 1.46
N THR A 615 -29.20 40.81 2.26
CA THR A 615 -29.02 40.73 3.73
C THR A 615 -27.91 39.74 4.10
N CYS A 616 -27.70 38.69 3.30
CA CYS A 616 -26.64 37.72 3.56
C CYS A 616 -25.26 38.38 3.39
N GLN A 617 -25.02 39.03 2.25
CA GLN A 617 -23.80 39.79 1.99
C GLN A 617 -23.56 40.88 3.07
N LEU A 618 -24.63 41.59 3.47
CA LEU A 618 -24.55 42.61 4.52
C LEU A 618 -24.21 42.04 5.91
N ARG A 619 -24.70 40.85 6.27
CA ARG A 619 -24.39 40.17 7.55
C ARG A 619 -22.89 39.89 7.68
N HIS A 620 -22.28 39.28 6.67
CA HIS A 620 -20.85 38.94 6.68
C HIS A 620 -19.98 40.20 6.72
N ALA A 621 -20.25 41.20 5.88
CA ALA A 621 -19.51 42.45 5.86
C ALA A 621 -19.61 43.24 7.18
N ALA A 622 -20.81 43.38 7.74
CA ALA A 622 -21.04 44.14 8.96
C ALA A 622 -20.37 43.50 10.19
N PHE A 623 -20.38 42.17 10.30
CA PHE A 623 -19.72 41.45 11.38
C PHE A 623 -18.19 41.62 11.32
N GLY A 624 -17.58 41.35 10.15
CA GLY A 624 -16.13 41.45 9.97
C GLY A 624 -15.58 42.86 10.24
N ILE A 625 -16.20 43.88 9.66
CA ILE A 625 -15.77 45.29 9.84
C ILE A 625 -15.84 45.69 11.32
N SER A 626 -16.93 45.36 12.02
CA SER A 626 -17.12 45.75 13.42
C SER A 626 -16.20 45.01 14.39
N PHE A 627 -15.86 43.75 14.10
CA PHE A 627 -14.91 42.96 14.89
C PHE A 627 -13.47 43.46 14.71
N VAL A 628 -13.02 43.65 13.47
CA VAL A 628 -11.65 44.13 13.16
C VAL A 628 -11.39 45.52 13.75
N LEU A 629 -12.38 46.43 13.71
CA LEU A 629 -12.30 47.74 14.36
C LEU A 629 -12.05 47.63 15.87
N CYS A 630 -12.79 46.73 16.54
CA CYS A 630 -12.71 46.54 17.99
C CYS A 630 -11.33 46.02 18.41
N VAL A 631 -10.87 44.92 17.79
CA VAL A 631 -9.57 44.30 18.08
C VAL A 631 -8.42 45.24 17.77
N SER A 632 -8.48 45.97 16.64
CA SER A 632 -7.45 46.97 16.27
C SER A 632 -7.33 48.10 17.30
N CYS A 633 -8.45 48.62 17.82
CA CYS A 633 -8.43 49.66 18.85
C CYS A 633 -7.84 49.17 20.17
N ILE A 634 -8.14 47.92 20.57
CA ILE A 634 -7.56 47.29 21.78
C ILE A 634 -6.05 47.09 21.59
N LEU A 635 -5.62 46.48 20.48
CA LEU A 635 -4.22 46.17 20.21
C LEU A 635 -3.33 47.42 20.22
N VAL A 636 -3.72 48.49 19.52
CA VAL A 636 -2.94 49.75 19.51
C VAL A 636 -2.85 50.35 20.91
N LYS A 637 -3.93 50.27 21.70
CA LYS A 637 -3.95 50.76 23.09
C LYS A 637 -3.00 49.97 24.00
N THR A 638 -2.99 48.64 23.89
CA THR A 638 -2.05 47.76 24.60
C THR A 638 -0.59 48.04 24.21
N MET A 639 -0.30 48.24 22.93
CA MET A 639 1.05 48.54 22.45
C MET A 639 1.58 49.90 22.95
N VAL A 640 0.71 50.91 23.05
CA VAL A 640 1.07 52.21 23.67
C VAL A 640 1.45 52.04 25.15
N VAL A 641 0.71 51.22 25.91
CA VAL A 641 1.03 50.92 27.32
C VAL A 641 2.36 50.17 27.44
N LEU A 642 2.59 49.15 26.61
CA LEU A 642 3.85 48.38 26.60
C LEU A 642 5.07 49.24 26.21
N ALA A 643 4.90 50.18 25.27
CA ALA A 643 5.96 51.12 24.89
C ALA A 643 6.35 52.05 26.04
N VAL A 644 5.37 52.58 26.79
CA VAL A 644 5.61 53.41 27.98
C VAL A 644 6.33 52.62 29.08
N PHE A 645 5.92 51.39 29.38
CA PHE A 645 6.61 50.56 30.37
C PHE A 645 8.04 50.19 29.97
N ARG A 646 8.35 50.05 28.67
CA ARG A 646 9.72 49.82 28.18
C ARG A 646 10.60 51.07 28.26
N ALA A 647 10.04 52.27 28.09
CA ALA A 647 10.78 53.53 28.21
C ALA A 647 11.27 53.82 29.65
N SER A 648 10.65 53.23 30.67
CA SER A 648 11.02 53.38 32.09
C SER A 648 12.31 52.66 32.51
N LYS A 649 12.98 51.92 31.61
CA LYS A 649 14.28 51.27 31.90
C LYS A 649 15.47 52.13 31.42
N PRO A 650 16.57 52.23 32.18
CA PRO A 650 17.77 52.95 31.75
C PRO A 650 18.27 52.47 30.37
N GLY A 651 18.52 53.41 29.46
CA GLY A 651 18.90 53.12 28.06
C GLY A 651 17.76 53.20 27.03
N GLY A 652 16.49 53.16 27.45
CA GLY A 652 15.32 53.17 26.55
C GLY A 652 15.02 54.48 25.80
N GLY A 653 15.98 55.40 25.66
CA GLY A 653 15.75 56.78 25.23
C GLY A 653 15.44 57.00 23.74
N ALA A 654 15.67 56.01 22.86
CA ALA A 654 15.55 56.17 21.42
C ALA A 654 14.13 55.93 20.87
N THR A 655 13.41 54.94 21.40
CA THR A 655 12.14 54.45 20.84
C THR A 655 10.96 55.42 21.01
N LEU A 656 10.98 56.27 22.04
CA LEU A 656 9.85 57.15 22.36
C LEU A 656 9.59 58.26 21.33
N LYS A 657 10.58 58.61 20.48
CA LYS A 657 10.44 59.65 19.45
C LYS A 657 9.66 59.22 18.21
N TRP A 658 9.46 57.92 17.98
CA TRP A 658 8.98 57.39 16.69
C TRP A 658 7.52 56.88 16.71
N PHE A 659 6.76 57.09 17.78
CA PHE A 659 5.41 56.52 17.92
C PHE A 659 4.32 57.57 18.24
N GLY A 660 4.27 58.61 17.41
CA GLY A 660 3.33 59.73 17.58
C GLY A 660 1.87 59.36 17.28
N ALA A 661 0.94 60.18 17.77
CA ALA A 661 -0.50 59.99 17.57
C ALA A 661 -0.94 59.96 16.08
N VAL A 662 -0.13 60.51 15.18
CA VAL A 662 -0.36 60.44 13.72
C VAL A 662 -0.13 59.01 13.19
N GLN A 663 0.92 58.32 13.63
CA GLN A 663 1.17 56.92 13.23
C GLN A 663 0.12 55.98 13.82
N GLN A 664 -0.30 56.21 15.08
CA GLN A 664 -1.40 55.45 15.71
C GLN A 664 -2.71 55.55 14.90
N ARG A 665 -3.02 56.72 14.32
CA ARG A 665 -4.16 56.91 13.41
C ARG A 665 -3.94 56.22 12.05
N GLY A 666 -2.73 56.32 11.49
CA GLY A 666 -2.36 55.66 10.24
C GLY A 666 -2.54 54.15 10.28
N THR A 667 -2.05 53.48 11.32
CA THR A 667 -2.17 52.03 11.49
C THR A 667 -3.63 51.57 11.47
N VAL A 668 -4.51 52.19 12.27
CA VAL A 668 -5.93 51.78 12.33
C VAL A 668 -6.65 52.01 11.00
N LEU A 669 -6.37 53.12 10.30
CA LEU A 669 -6.99 53.40 8.99
C LEU A 669 -6.54 52.44 7.89
N VAL A 670 -5.26 52.04 7.88
CA VAL A 670 -4.74 51.05 6.91
C VAL A 670 -5.41 49.69 7.10
N TRP A 671 -5.53 49.20 8.34
CA TRP A 671 -6.19 47.91 8.61
C TRP A 671 -7.66 47.88 8.20
N VAL A 672 -8.38 48.99 8.39
CA VAL A 672 -9.79 49.10 7.97
C VAL A 672 -9.94 49.20 6.45
N ALA A 673 -8.98 49.79 5.75
CA ALA A 673 -9.03 49.97 4.29
C ALA A 673 -8.74 48.69 3.48
N PHE A 674 -8.02 47.72 4.05
CA PHE A 674 -7.71 46.46 3.35
C PHE A 674 -8.91 45.49 3.25
N VAL A 675 -9.82 45.50 4.23
CA VAL A 675 -10.93 44.53 4.30
C VAL A 675 -11.92 44.62 3.10
N PRO A 676 -12.40 45.81 2.67
CA PRO A 676 -13.33 45.91 1.54
C PRO A 676 -12.74 45.51 0.18
N ALA A 677 -11.42 45.61 0.02
CA ALA A 677 -10.74 45.30 -1.24
C ALA A 677 -10.74 43.80 -1.57
N TYR A 678 -10.74 42.93 -0.55
CA TYR A 678 -10.72 41.48 -0.71
C TYR A 678 -12.14 40.90 -0.90
N ILE A 679 -13.14 41.48 -0.23
CA ILE A 679 -14.55 41.03 -0.26
C ILE A 679 -15.21 41.25 -1.65
N ASN A 680 -14.68 42.16 -2.48
CA ASN A 680 -15.24 42.51 -3.79
C ASN A 680 -14.67 41.69 -4.97
N SER A 681 -13.95 40.59 -4.73
CA SER A 681 -13.48 39.72 -5.82
C SER A 681 -14.67 38.95 -6.46
N PRO A 682 -14.87 39.01 -7.79
CA PRO A 682 -16.00 38.35 -8.45
C PRO A 682 -15.74 36.85 -8.65
N VAL A 683 -16.31 36.00 -7.80
CA VAL A 683 -16.39 34.55 -8.01
C VAL A 683 -17.67 34.21 -8.79
N GLU A 684 -17.53 33.48 -9.90
CA GLU A 684 -18.69 33.04 -10.70
C GLU A 684 -19.48 31.93 -9.99
N MET A 685 -20.80 32.08 -9.91
CA MET A 685 -21.68 31.04 -9.36
C MET A 685 -21.92 29.93 -10.39
N LYS A 686 -21.33 28.75 -10.18
CA LYS A 686 -21.89 27.47 -10.64
C LYS A 686 -22.40 26.68 -9.44
N ARG A 687 -23.60 26.10 -9.58
CA ARG A 687 -24.37 25.51 -8.47
C ARG A 687 -23.97 24.05 -8.23
N THR A 688 -23.24 23.81 -7.15
CA THR A 688 -23.17 22.53 -6.42
C THR A 688 -22.85 22.80 -4.95
N GLU A 689 -23.85 22.85 -4.08
CA GLU A 689 -23.66 22.69 -2.62
C GLU A 689 -23.18 21.24 -2.37
N VAL A 690 -22.27 20.93 -1.44
CA VAL A 690 -22.22 21.35 -0.03
C VAL A 690 -20.82 21.83 0.45
N GLU A 691 -19.75 21.65 -0.33
CA GLU A 691 -18.36 21.69 0.18
C GLU A 691 -17.79 23.11 0.47
N GLU A 692 -18.47 24.19 0.08
CA GLU A 692 -17.89 25.55 0.12
C GLU A 692 -17.91 26.23 1.50
N GLY A 693 -18.68 25.70 2.47
CA GLY A 693 -18.78 26.29 3.82
C GLY A 693 -17.45 26.36 4.58
N GLY A 694 -16.54 25.41 4.33
CA GLY A 694 -15.19 25.41 4.92
C GLY A 694 -14.26 26.45 4.30
N ARG A 695 -14.44 26.78 3.02
CA ARG A 695 -13.51 27.64 2.25
C ARG A 695 -13.56 29.10 2.72
N VAL A 696 -14.76 29.62 2.96
CA VAL A 696 -14.97 30.97 3.53
C VAL A 696 -14.42 31.06 4.95
N MET A 697 -14.47 29.96 5.72
CA MET A 697 -13.90 29.94 7.07
C MET A 697 -12.36 29.90 7.03
N ALA A 698 -11.77 29.20 6.05
CA ALA A 698 -10.32 29.15 5.83
C ALA A 698 -9.73 30.52 5.41
N ASP A 699 -10.42 31.31 4.58
CA ASP A 699 -9.98 32.68 4.26
C ASP A 699 -10.04 33.62 5.49
N ILE A 700 -10.98 33.38 6.42
CA ILE A 700 -11.08 34.13 7.67
C ILE A 700 -9.95 33.76 8.63
N THR A 701 -9.57 32.48 8.77
CA THR A 701 -8.36 32.10 9.53
C THR A 701 -7.08 32.53 8.82
N GLY A 702 -7.02 32.51 7.48
CA GLY A 702 -5.89 33.01 6.70
C GLY A 702 -5.65 34.51 6.89
N THR A 703 -6.70 35.33 6.84
CA THR A 703 -6.61 36.78 7.11
C THR A 703 -6.29 37.10 8.57
N LEU A 704 -6.76 36.30 9.54
CA LEU A 704 -6.32 36.38 10.93
C LEU A 704 -4.84 35.96 11.10
N GLY A 705 -4.37 34.96 10.37
CA GLY A 705 -2.95 34.56 10.33
C GLY A 705 -2.04 35.64 9.76
N LEU A 706 -2.47 36.32 8.69
CA LEU A 706 -1.80 37.50 8.13
C LEU A 706 -1.79 38.67 9.11
N PHE A 707 -2.87 38.91 9.84
CA PHE A 707 -2.94 39.91 10.90
C PHE A 707 -1.92 39.62 12.01
N PHE A 708 -1.86 38.39 12.54
CA PHE A 708 -0.89 38.00 13.56
C PHE A 708 0.57 38.02 13.08
N THR A 709 0.86 37.58 11.84
CA THR A 709 2.24 37.59 11.29
C THR A 709 2.74 39.00 10.96
N LEU A 710 1.88 39.91 10.52
CA LEU A 710 2.25 41.32 10.36
C LEU A 710 2.49 42.00 11.72
N ILE A 711 1.76 41.60 12.77
CA ILE A 711 2.03 42.07 14.14
C ILE A 711 3.39 41.56 14.64
N THR A 712 3.73 40.27 14.44
CA THR A 712 5.04 39.76 14.87
C THR A 712 6.18 40.37 14.06
N LEU A 713 6.05 40.54 12.74
CA LEU A 713 7.02 41.26 11.90
C LEU A 713 7.26 42.70 12.38
N PHE A 714 6.21 43.43 12.75
CA PHE A 714 6.35 44.78 13.29
C PHE A 714 7.09 44.80 14.65
N VAL A 715 6.83 43.80 15.51
CA VAL A 715 7.57 43.61 16.77
C VAL A 715 9.04 43.25 16.51
N SER A 716 9.33 42.33 15.58
CA SER A 716 10.69 41.90 15.22
C SER A 716 11.54 43.04 14.65
N SER A 717 10.94 43.96 13.89
CA SER A 717 11.63 45.15 13.37
C SER A 717 12.17 46.09 14.47
N SER A 718 11.71 45.92 15.71
CA SER A 718 12.11 46.75 16.87
C SER A 718 13.30 46.19 17.67
N THR A 719 13.86 45.05 17.29
CA THR A 719 14.91 44.35 18.07
C THR A 719 16.14 44.01 17.24
N SER A 720 17.21 44.79 17.41
CA SER A 720 18.53 44.49 16.84
C SER A 720 19.35 43.62 17.78
N PHE A 721 19.84 42.48 17.30
CA PHE A 721 20.94 41.72 17.90
C PHE A 721 21.86 41.20 16.78
N ASN A 722 23.18 41.29 16.99
CA ASN A 722 24.18 40.99 15.95
C ASN A 722 24.50 39.50 15.86
N ALA A 723 24.67 38.99 14.64
CA ALA A 723 25.12 37.62 14.37
C ALA A 723 26.63 37.59 14.01
N PRO A 724 27.39 36.63 14.59
CA PRO A 724 28.64 36.19 13.97
C PRO A 724 28.92 34.68 14.12
N THR A 725 28.03 33.79 13.65
CA THR A 725 28.21 32.31 13.74
C THR A 725 28.13 31.53 12.43
N CYS A 726 27.83 32.19 11.30
CA CYS A 726 27.70 31.52 9.98
C CYS A 726 29.05 31.28 9.27
N LYS A 727 30.05 30.76 9.98
CA LYS A 727 31.36 30.39 9.40
C LYS A 727 32.07 29.19 10.04
N LEU A 728 31.44 28.52 11.03
CA LEU A 728 31.96 27.30 11.66
C LEU A 728 31.32 26.02 11.07
N TRP A 729 30.16 26.14 10.44
CA TRP A 729 29.30 25.04 9.97
C TRP A 729 29.72 24.40 8.62
N ARG A 730 30.98 24.56 8.21
CA ARG A 730 31.50 23.98 6.95
C ARG A 730 32.84 23.25 7.13
N LYS A 731 33.10 22.77 8.35
CA LYS A 731 34.33 22.05 8.72
C LYS A 731 34.11 21.02 9.84
N PHE A 732 32.88 20.52 9.98
CA PHE A 732 32.43 19.66 11.09
C PHE A 732 31.48 18.54 10.60
N GLN A 733 31.69 18.06 9.37
CA GLN A 733 30.80 17.11 8.68
C GLN A 733 31.59 16.12 7.81
N LEU A 734 32.85 15.82 8.21
CA LEU A 734 33.79 15.00 7.43
C LEU A 734 34.79 14.19 8.31
N ASN A 735 34.51 14.10 9.61
CA ASN A 735 35.15 13.20 10.59
C ASN A 735 34.02 12.72 11.52
N GLU A 736 34.21 11.56 12.18
CA GLU A 736 33.31 10.97 13.19
C GLU A 736 31.94 10.46 12.65
N MET A 737 31.95 9.33 11.92
CA MET A 737 30.83 8.37 11.83
C MET A 737 31.32 6.95 11.49
N HIS A 738 32.18 6.39 12.35
CA HIS A 738 32.43 4.94 12.47
C HIS A 738 32.52 4.63 13.96
N GLU A 739 31.51 3.95 14.50
CA GLU A 739 31.50 3.44 15.87
C GLU A 739 32.39 2.19 16.01
N PRO A 740 32.92 1.89 17.20
CA PRO A 740 33.98 0.90 17.37
C PRO A 740 33.57 -0.59 17.30
N GLY A 741 32.28 -0.92 17.37
CA GLY A 741 31.80 -2.30 17.48
C GLY A 741 31.75 -3.05 16.14
N ASP A 742 30.94 -2.53 15.21
CA ASP A 742 30.49 -3.22 13.99
C ASP A 742 31.62 -3.80 13.14
N VAL A 743 32.75 -3.09 13.08
CA VAL A 743 33.96 -3.49 12.34
C VAL A 743 34.52 -4.83 12.83
N LEU A 744 34.50 -5.06 14.16
CA LEU A 744 35.01 -6.29 14.76
C LEU A 744 34.05 -7.48 14.50
N LEU A 745 32.74 -7.23 14.55
CA LEU A 745 31.72 -8.25 14.31
C LEU A 745 31.67 -8.68 12.84
N GLY A 746 31.68 -7.72 11.91
CA GLY A 746 31.79 -7.99 10.47
C GLY A 746 33.07 -8.76 10.12
N PHE A 747 34.20 -8.42 10.74
CA PHE A 747 35.43 -9.17 10.59
C PHE A 747 35.33 -10.60 11.18
N ARG A 748 34.66 -10.79 12.33
CA ARG A 748 34.41 -12.13 12.92
C ARG A 748 33.57 -13.01 12.00
N HIS A 749 32.54 -12.46 11.33
CA HIS A 749 31.75 -13.15 10.31
C HIS A 749 32.62 -13.60 9.13
N ALA A 750 33.39 -12.68 8.55
CA ALA A 750 34.30 -12.97 7.43
C ALA A 750 35.37 -14.02 7.77
N MET A 751 35.94 -13.95 8.98
CA MET A 751 36.91 -14.92 9.49
C MET A 751 36.28 -16.27 9.85
N THR A 752 34.97 -16.32 10.15
CA THR A 752 34.25 -17.60 10.33
C THR A 752 34.13 -18.36 9.02
N MET A 753 33.85 -17.68 7.90
CA MET A 753 33.87 -18.31 6.56
C MET A 753 35.27 -18.88 6.25
N ALA A 754 36.33 -18.10 6.50
CA ALA A 754 37.71 -18.53 6.33
C ALA A 754 38.08 -19.74 7.22
N PHE A 755 37.57 -19.79 8.46
CA PHE A 755 37.74 -20.92 9.36
C PHE A 755 37.02 -22.17 8.87
N ALA A 756 35.75 -22.07 8.47
CA ALA A 756 34.97 -23.20 7.96
C ALA A 756 35.65 -23.83 6.74
N VAL A 757 36.09 -23.00 5.78
CA VAL A 757 36.92 -23.42 4.64
C VAL A 757 38.20 -24.14 5.11
N GLN A 758 38.87 -23.67 6.16
CA GLN A 758 40.07 -24.31 6.67
C GLN A 758 39.80 -25.67 7.37
N GLU A 759 38.69 -25.84 8.08
CA GLU A 759 38.33 -27.12 8.70
C GLU A 759 37.88 -28.14 7.66
N ILE A 760 37.11 -27.74 6.65
CA ILE A 760 36.75 -28.60 5.52
C ILE A 760 38.02 -29.09 4.81
N ASN A 761 38.97 -28.19 4.52
CA ASN A 761 40.27 -28.54 3.93
C ASN A 761 41.18 -29.40 4.84
N LYS A 762 40.85 -29.57 6.12
CA LYS A 762 41.52 -30.51 7.05
C LYS A 762 40.80 -31.85 7.17
N ASN A 763 39.55 -31.95 6.71
CA ASN A 763 38.74 -33.14 6.81
C ASN A 763 38.89 -33.99 5.52
N PRO A 764 39.73 -35.04 5.52
CA PRO A 764 39.95 -35.86 4.34
C PRO A 764 38.70 -36.67 3.96
N ASP A 765 37.75 -36.84 4.88
CA ASP A 765 36.57 -37.67 4.67
C ASP A 765 35.43 -36.90 3.96
N LEU A 766 35.50 -35.56 3.89
CA LEU A 766 34.47 -34.69 3.27
C LEU A 766 34.87 -34.14 1.89
N LEU A 767 36.15 -33.83 1.66
CA LEU A 767 36.64 -33.42 0.33
C LEU A 767 38.05 -34.02 0.05
N PRO A 768 38.17 -35.36 -0.11
CA PRO A 768 39.45 -36.07 -0.14
C PRO A 768 40.47 -35.63 -1.21
N ASN A 769 40.02 -34.95 -2.26
CA ASN A 769 40.86 -34.51 -3.39
C ASN A 769 40.69 -33.03 -3.76
N LEU A 770 40.07 -32.20 -2.91
CA LEU A 770 39.80 -30.80 -3.22
C LEU A 770 40.25 -29.86 -2.10
N THR A 771 40.70 -28.66 -2.46
CA THR A 771 40.96 -27.57 -1.51
C THR A 771 40.13 -26.35 -1.86
N LEU A 772 39.19 -25.99 -0.98
CA LEU A 772 38.39 -24.77 -1.08
C LEU A 772 39.24 -23.53 -0.82
N GLY A 773 38.94 -22.45 -1.55
CA GLY A 773 39.49 -21.11 -1.32
C GLY A 773 38.36 -20.10 -1.08
N TYR A 774 38.71 -18.88 -0.70
CA TYR A 774 37.75 -17.79 -0.48
C TYR A 774 38.29 -16.45 -1.00
N ARG A 775 37.38 -15.53 -1.30
CA ARG A 775 37.65 -14.11 -1.52
C ARG A 775 36.57 -13.32 -0.79
N LEU A 776 36.94 -12.21 -0.16
CA LEU A 776 36.06 -11.40 0.70
C LEU A 776 36.11 -9.95 0.23
N TYR A 777 34.96 -9.29 0.20
CA TYR A 777 34.82 -7.86 -0.05
C TYR A 777 33.90 -7.28 1.04
N ASP A 778 34.18 -6.06 1.49
CA ASP A 778 33.25 -5.29 2.31
C ASP A 778 32.16 -4.67 1.41
N ASN A 779 30.92 -4.63 1.90
CA ASN A 779 29.78 -3.99 1.23
C ASN A 779 29.34 -2.69 1.92
N CYS A 780 29.91 -2.36 3.09
CA CYS A 780 29.60 -1.17 3.90
C CYS A 780 28.09 -0.94 4.15
N GLY A 781 27.26 -1.99 4.12
CA GLY A 781 25.80 -1.91 4.22
C GLY A 781 25.09 -1.23 3.03
N ALA A 782 25.78 -0.93 1.92
CA ALA A 782 25.25 -0.14 0.81
C ALA A 782 24.97 -1.00 -0.44
N LEU A 783 23.73 -0.94 -0.96
CA LEU A 783 23.27 -1.74 -2.10
C LEU A 783 24.19 -1.62 -3.34
N VAL A 784 24.67 -0.41 -3.65
CA VAL A 784 25.55 -0.15 -4.80
C VAL A 784 26.93 -0.81 -4.64
N VAL A 785 27.49 -0.78 -3.42
CA VAL A 785 28.79 -1.40 -3.10
C VAL A 785 28.66 -2.91 -3.07
N GLY A 786 27.58 -3.44 -2.46
CA GLY A 786 27.25 -4.86 -2.50
C GLY A 786 27.08 -5.41 -3.91
N PHE A 787 26.37 -4.69 -4.79
CA PHE A 787 26.23 -5.07 -6.20
C PHE A 787 27.57 -5.03 -6.94
N SER A 788 28.40 -4.01 -6.69
CA SER A 788 29.74 -3.91 -7.28
C SER A 788 30.67 -5.04 -6.81
N GLY A 789 30.61 -5.43 -5.53
CA GLY A 789 31.34 -6.56 -4.97
C GLY A 789 30.89 -7.91 -5.56
N ALA A 790 29.57 -8.10 -5.70
CA ALA A 790 29.01 -9.28 -6.36
C ALA A 790 29.43 -9.38 -7.84
N LEU A 791 29.44 -8.24 -8.56
CA LEU A 791 29.89 -8.18 -9.95
C LEU A 791 31.41 -8.44 -10.08
N ALA A 792 32.23 -7.97 -9.14
CA ALA A 792 33.67 -8.27 -9.10
C ALA A 792 33.94 -9.76 -8.82
N LEU A 793 33.16 -10.38 -7.92
CA LEU A 793 33.21 -11.83 -7.66
C LEU A 793 32.79 -12.66 -8.88
N ALA A 794 31.75 -12.23 -9.60
CA ALA A 794 31.22 -12.95 -10.77
C ALA A 794 32.04 -12.76 -12.07
N SER A 795 32.64 -11.58 -12.26
CA SER A 795 33.43 -11.25 -13.46
C SER A 795 34.93 -11.56 -13.34
N GLY A 796 35.46 -11.61 -12.11
CA GLY A 796 36.88 -11.80 -11.84
C GLY A 796 37.78 -10.61 -12.17
N GLN A 797 37.23 -9.47 -12.58
CA GLN A 797 37.99 -8.25 -12.91
C GLN A 797 38.03 -7.27 -11.72
N GLU A 798 39.21 -6.69 -11.45
CA GLU A 798 39.45 -5.79 -10.31
C GLU A 798 39.44 -4.29 -10.70
N GLU A 799 38.52 -3.87 -11.59
CA GLU A 799 38.39 -2.45 -11.95
C GLU A 799 37.52 -1.69 -10.94
N ALA A 800 38.17 -0.84 -10.14
CA ALA A 800 37.57 -0.16 -9.00
C ALA A 800 36.66 1.02 -9.39
N PHE A 801 35.35 0.79 -9.44
CA PHE A 801 34.34 1.84 -9.57
C PHE A 801 34.14 2.61 -8.26
N ALA A 802 35.05 3.56 -7.99
CA ALA A 802 34.94 4.49 -6.87
C ALA A 802 33.88 5.57 -7.14
N LEU A 803 32.61 5.30 -6.79
CA LEU A 803 31.57 6.31 -6.62
C LEU A 803 31.57 6.79 -5.16
N GLN A 804 31.54 8.11 -4.96
CA GLN A 804 31.68 8.75 -3.65
C GLN A 804 30.49 9.67 -3.38
N GLU A 805 30.02 9.67 -2.12
CA GLU A 805 28.82 10.33 -1.59
C GLU A 805 27.46 9.68 -1.97
N GLY A 806 26.57 9.51 -0.98
CA GLY A 806 25.15 9.18 -1.18
C GLY A 806 24.71 7.74 -0.86
N CYS A 807 24.78 7.31 0.41
CA CYS A 807 24.11 6.08 0.83
C CYS A 807 22.57 6.28 0.80
N ALA A 808 21.84 5.38 0.11
CA ALA A 808 20.38 5.35 0.10
C ALA A 808 19.85 4.00 -0.41
N GLY A 809 18.75 3.50 0.18
CA GLY A 809 17.90 2.46 -0.41
C GLY A 809 18.05 1.05 0.18
N SER A 810 17.13 0.70 1.08
CA SER A 810 16.75 -0.67 1.48
C SER A 810 15.21 -0.76 1.48
N PRO A 811 14.58 -1.93 1.27
CA PRO A 811 13.15 -2.05 0.99
C PRO A 811 12.24 -1.81 2.21
N PRO A 812 10.95 -1.49 2.00
CA PRO A 812 9.97 -1.41 3.07
C PRO A 812 9.68 -2.78 3.71
N VAL A 813 9.54 -2.80 5.04
CA VAL A 813 9.22 -4.01 5.81
C VAL A 813 7.73 -4.34 5.71
N LEU A 814 7.43 -5.56 5.25
CA LEU A 814 6.10 -6.20 5.34
C LEU A 814 5.93 -6.92 6.70
N GLY A 815 4.68 -7.15 7.13
CA GLY A 815 4.37 -8.11 8.22
C GLY A 815 3.75 -7.56 9.52
N ILE A 816 3.59 -6.24 9.69
CA ILE A 816 2.93 -5.67 10.90
C ILE A 816 1.41 -5.46 10.70
N SER A 817 0.93 -5.49 9.44
CA SER A 817 -0.49 -5.34 9.07
C SER A 817 -1.41 -6.38 9.69
N ASP A 818 -0.89 -7.59 9.96
CA ASP A 818 -1.73 -8.77 10.13
C ASP A 818 -2.06 -9.00 11.61
N LEU A 819 -1.23 -8.48 12.51
CA LEU A 819 -1.50 -8.39 13.95
C LEU A 819 -2.74 -7.54 14.28
N ALA A 820 -3.07 -6.58 13.40
CA ALA A 820 -4.28 -5.76 13.51
C ALA A 820 -5.53 -6.42 12.87
N GLN A 821 -5.33 -7.44 12.02
CA GLN A 821 -6.41 -8.15 11.32
C GLN A 821 -6.85 -9.43 12.06
N SER A 822 -5.95 -10.08 12.81
CA SER A 822 -6.24 -11.33 13.53
C SER A 822 -7.26 -11.21 14.68
N GLY A 823 -7.57 -9.98 15.12
CA GLY A 823 -8.49 -9.70 16.23
C GLY A 823 -8.00 -10.13 17.63
N GLN A 824 -6.83 -10.76 17.73
CA GLN A 824 -6.25 -11.24 18.99
C GLN A 824 -5.26 -10.23 19.62
N GLY A 825 -4.76 -9.29 18.83
CA GLY A 825 -3.88 -8.19 19.26
C GLY A 825 -4.45 -6.82 18.88
N CYS A 826 -3.87 -5.76 19.45
CA CYS A 826 -4.27 -4.40 19.14
C CYS A 826 -3.07 -3.44 19.27
N LEU A 827 -2.69 -2.80 18.17
CA LEU A 827 -1.57 -1.85 18.14
C LEU A 827 -2.01 -0.49 18.70
N ALA A 828 -1.32 -0.02 19.75
CA ALA A 828 -1.57 1.30 20.33
C ALA A 828 -0.98 2.44 19.48
N TYR A 829 0.11 2.16 18.77
CA TYR A 829 0.80 3.03 17.80
C TYR A 829 1.72 2.17 16.93
N LEU A 830 2.20 2.75 15.82
CA LEU A 830 3.24 2.18 14.95
C LEU A 830 4.10 3.35 14.47
N GLU A 831 5.39 3.36 14.83
CA GLU A 831 6.36 4.38 14.43
C GLU A 831 7.54 3.71 13.72
N VAL A 832 8.23 4.47 12.86
CA VAL A 832 9.42 4.02 12.11
C VAL A 832 10.64 4.76 12.67
N LEU A 833 11.70 4.03 13.00
CA LEU A 833 12.93 4.63 13.55
C LEU A 833 13.69 5.42 12.48
N PRO A 834 14.27 6.60 12.81
CA PRO A 834 15.02 7.41 11.85
C PRO A 834 16.37 6.77 11.52
N TRP A 835 16.67 6.64 10.22
CA TRP A 835 17.88 5.98 9.71
C TRP A 835 19.17 6.78 9.95
N ASP A 836 19.08 8.11 10.07
CA ASP A 836 20.19 9.00 10.41
C ASP A 836 20.38 9.19 11.92
N GLY A 837 19.61 8.49 12.74
CA GLY A 837 19.65 8.58 14.21
C GLY A 837 19.05 9.87 14.79
N ASP A 838 18.29 10.67 14.03
CA ASP A 838 17.85 12.00 14.49
C ASP A 838 17.25 12.02 15.91
N LEU A 839 17.94 12.74 16.79
CA LEU A 839 17.58 12.98 18.18
C LEU A 839 16.28 13.78 18.36
N SER A 840 15.70 14.35 17.28
CA SER A 840 14.41 15.02 17.31
C SER A 840 13.24 14.02 17.13
N GLU A 841 13.29 13.15 16.12
CA GLU A 841 12.29 12.09 15.93
C GLU A 841 12.43 10.97 16.99
N ASN A 842 13.65 10.54 17.34
CA ASN A 842 13.84 9.58 18.45
C ASN A 842 13.24 10.11 19.78
N ARG A 843 13.32 11.43 20.04
CA ARG A 843 12.67 12.05 21.20
C ARG A 843 11.14 12.05 21.10
N ARG A 844 10.58 12.23 19.91
CA ARG A 844 9.13 12.13 19.67
C ARG A 844 8.63 10.70 19.91
N ILE A 845 9.35 9.70 19.42
CA ILE A 845 9.00 8.28 19.63
C ILE A 845 9.05 7.95 21.13
N VAL A 846 10.12 8.31 21.84
CA VAL A 846 10.21 8.11 23.30
C VAL A 846 9.15 8.91 24.08
N HIS A 847 8.72 10.08 23.58
CA HIS A 847 7.59 10.81 24.16
C HIS A 847 6.27 10.04 24.00
N MET A 848 6.00 9.46 22.83
CA MET A 848 4.82 8.64 22.57
C MET A 848 4.79 7.36 23.42
N ILE A 849 5.93 6.68 23.55
CA ILE A 849 6.09 5.50 24.43
C ILE A 849 5.66 5.83 25.88
N LYS A 850 5.92 7.07 26.34
CA LYS A 850 5.59 7.53 27.70
C LYS A 850 4.14 7.97 27.89
N GLU A 851 3.46 8.41 26.84
CA GLU A 851 2.04 8.79 26.89
C GLU A 851 1.10 7.61 26.63
N SER A 852 1.59 6.53 26.00
CA SER A 852 0.82 5.33 25.72
C SER A 852 0.47 4.52 26.98
N THR A 853 -0.66 3.80 26.91
CA THR A 853 -1.04 2.79 27.90
C THR A 853 -0.34 1.44 27.68
N ALA A 854 0.25 1.21 26.49
CA ALA A 854 0.92 -0.03 26.15
C ALA A 854 2.09 -0.36 27.10
N ARG A 855 2.15 -1.62 27.55
CA ARG A 855 3.25 -2.14 28.39
C ARG A 855 4.10 -3.19 27.69
N VAL A 856 3.73 -3.58 26.47
CA VAL A 856 4.53 -4.44 25.58
C VAL A 856 4.92 -3.63 24.34
N LEU A 857 6.21 -3.58 24.03
CA LEU A 857 6.75 -2.96 22.82
C LEU A 857 7.40 -4.04 21.95
N MET A 858 7.14 -4.01 20.65
CA MET A 858 7.73 -4.91 19.66
C MET A 858 8.56 -4.07 18.68
N VAL A 859 9.84 -4.42 18.51
CA VAL A 859 10.79 -3.62 17.72
C VAL A 859 11.49 -4.50 16.68
N PHE A 860 11.05 -4.37 15.43
CA PHE A 860 11.74 -4.91 14.25
C PHE A 860 12.68 -3.84 13.69
N ALA A 861 13.95 -3.88 14.08
CA ALA A 861 14.97 -2.94 13.63
C ALA A 861 16.38 -3.54 13.73
N HIS A 862 17.30 -3.06 12.89
CA HIS A 862 18.73 -3.32 13.06
C HIS A 862 19.26 -2.71 14.36
N GLU A 863 20.23 -3.37 15.02
CA GLU A 863 20.73 -2.98 16.35
C GLU A 863 21.15 -1.50 16.46
N PHE A 864 21.78 -0.95 15.42
CA PHE A 864 22.11 0.47 15.28
C PHE A 864 20.95 1.44 15.63
N HIS A 865 19.76 1.22 15.08
CA HIS A 865 18.60 2.07 15.37
C HIS A 865 18.08 1.87 16.79
N MET A 866 18.22 0.64 17.32
CA MET A 866 17.83 0.31 18.69
C MET A 866 18.77 0.95 19.72
N ILE A 867 20.07 1.11 19.42
CA ILE A 867 21.02 1.87 20.25
C ILE A 867 20.53 3.32 20.40
N HIS A 868 20.29 4.04 19.30
CA HIS A 868 19.85 5.44 19.36
C HIS A 868 18.48 5.63 20.03
N LEU A 869 17.54 4.69 19.85
CA LEU A 869 16.30 4.67 20.62
C LEU A 869 16.58 4.49 22.13
N MET A 870 17.46 3.54 22.48
CA MET A 870 17.79 3.22 23.86
C MET A 870 18.57 4.33 24.57
N GLU A 871 19.43 5.07 23.88
CA GLU A 871 20.08 6.28 24.43
C GLU A 871 19.05 7.31 24.93
N GLU A 872 18.02 7.62 24.13
CA GLU A 872 16.98 8.58 24.53
C GLU A 872 16.00 7.96 25.55
N VAL A 873 15.75 6.65 25.54
CA VAL A 873 15.03 5.92 26.62
C VAL A 873 15.75 6.02 27.96
N VAL A 874 17.07 5.79 28.01
CA VAL A 874 17.91 5.93 29.22
C VAL A 874 17.93 7.39 29.66
N ARG A 875 18.13 8.33 28.73
CA ARG A 875 18.11 9.79 28.98
C ARG A 875 16.80 10.25 29.60
N GLN A 876 15.68 9.69 29.15
CA GLN A 876 14.32 10.01 29.63
C GLN A 876 13.83 9.11 30.77
N LYS A 877 14.62 8.10 31.17
CA LYS A 877 14.39 7.14 32.27
C LYS A 877 13.06 6.39 32.17
N VAL A 878 12.77 5.80 31.01
CA VAL A 878 11.49 5.11 30.76
C VAL A 878 11.56 3.64 31.19
N THR A 879 10.93 3.30 32.31
CA THR A 879 10.89 1.94 32.88
C THR A 879 9.48 1.33 32.85
N GLY A 880 9.38 0.04 33.19
CA GLY A 880 8.09 -0.66 33.29
C GLY A 880 7.48 -1.06 31.94
N LEU A 881 8.34 -1.47 31.00
CA LEU A 881 7.99 -1.96 29.68
C LEU A 881 8.54 -3.39 29.50
N GLN A 882 7.77 -4.24 28.82
CA GLN A 882 8.20 -5.53 28.31
C GLN A 882 8.60 -5.34 26.84
N TRP A 883 9.84 -5.69 26.51
CA TRP A 883 10.31 -5.65 25.13
C TRP A 883 10.16 -7.02 24.48
N LEU A 884 9.75 -7.01 23.21
CA LEU A 884 9.76 -8.10 22.26
C LEU A 884 10.79 -7.75 21.16
N ALA A 885 11.90 -8.47 21.14
CA ALA A 885 13.05 -8.22 20.29
C ALA A 885 13.03 -9.11 19.04
N SER A 886 13.39 -8.54 17.89
CA SER A 886 13.61 -9.30 16.66
C SER A 886 15.01 -9.94 16.65
N GLU A 887 15.20 -10.91 15.77
CA GLU A 887 16.48 -11.59 15.52
C GLU A 887 17.67 -10.64 15.29
N ALA A 888 17.44 -9.51 14.63
CA ALA A 888 18.44 -8.51 14.28
C ALA A 888 19.06 -7.75 15.47
N TRP A 889 18.48 -7.80 16.67
CA TRP A 889 19.07 -7.18 17.87
C TRP A 889 18.98 -8.02 19.16
N THR A 890 18.24 -9.14 19.15
CA THR A 890 18.15 -10.08 20.29
C THR A 890 19.51 -10.63 20.74
N GLY A 891 20.52 -10.65 19.86
CA GLY A 891 21.89 -11.06 20.18
C GLY A 891 22.86 -9.93 20.58
N ALA A 892 22.49 -8.66 20.38
CA ALA A 892 23.41 -7.52 20.43
C ALA A 892 24.01 -7.32 21.84
N ALA A 893 25.34 -7.46 21.98
CA ALA A 893 26.01 -7.36 23.28
C ALA A 893 26.11 -5.91 23.78
N VAL A 894 26.22 -4.94 22.86
CA VAL A 894 26.21 -3.49 23.16
C VAL A 894 24.95 -3.04 23.92
N LEU A 895 23.80 -3.68 23.67
CA LEU A 895 22.55 -3.44 24.39
C LEU A 895 22.43 -4.20 25.73
N GLN A 896 23.34 -5.14 26.02
CA GLN A 896 23.35 -5.97 27.24
C GLN A 896 24.24 -5.38 28.35
N THR A 897 24.67 -4.12 28.22
CA THR A 897 25.54 -3.40 29.16
C THR A 897 24.80 -2.93 30.43
N PRO A 898 25.52 -2.65 31.54
CA PRO A 898 24.91 -2.18 32.79
C PRO A 898 24.11 -0.88 32.71
N ASP A 899 24.29 -0.08 31.65
CA ASP A 899 23.55 1.17 31.43
C ASP A 899 22.18 0.95 30.77
N PHE A 900 22.06 -0.04 29.87
CA PHE A 900 20.80 -0.39 29.19
C PHE A 900 19.99 -1.48 29.92
N MET A 901 20.66 -2.44 30.58
CA MET A 901 20.01 -3.55 31.28
C MET A 901 18.98 -3.18 32.37
N PRO A 902 19.07 -2.05 33.10
CA PRO A 902 17.98 -1.59 33.97
C PRO A 902 16.63 -1.39 33.26
N TYR A 903 16.65 -1.25 31.93
CA TYR A 903 15.50 -1.00 31.06
C TYR A 903 15.16 -2.20 30.16
N LEU A 904 16.15 -3.05 29.82
CA LEU A 904 16.02 -4.23 28.94
C LEU A 904 16.02 -5.58 29.68
N ASN A 905 16.19 -5.62 31.00
CA ASN A 905 16.01 -6.85 31.78
C ASN A 905 14.59 -7.44 31.57
N GLY A 906 14.49 -8.76 31.46
CA GLY A 906 13.25 -9.47 31.14
C GLY A 906 12.79 -9.40 29.67
N THR A 907 13.53 -8.75 28.77
CA THR A 907 13.25 -8.77 27.31
C THR A 907 13.06 -10.20 26.83
N LEU A 908 12.03 -10.43 26.02
CA LEU A 908 11.84 -11.67 25.27
C LEU A 908 12.26 -11.41 23.83
N GLY A 909 13.04 -12.31 23.24
CA GLY A 909 13.54 -12.15 21.88
C GLY A 909 13.45 -13.43 21.07
N ILE A 910 13.20 -13.27 19.78
CA ILE A 910 13.34 -14.34 18.79
C ILE A 910 14.82 -14.35 18.38
N ALA A 911 15.49 -15.49 18.49
CA ALA A 911 16.91 -15.61 18.16
C ALA A 911 17.16 -16.73 17.15
N ILE A 912 18.02 -16.46 16.16
CA ILE A 912 18.61 -17.49 15.29
C ILE A 912 19.21 -18.58 16.17
N ARG A 913 18.88 -19.86 15.91
CA ARG A 913 19.35 -21.03 16.66
C ARG A 913 20.86 -20.97 16.96
N ARG A 914 21.23 -21.02 18.25
CA ARG A 914 22.64 -21.06 18.69
C ARG A 914 23.32 -22.36 18.26
N GLY A 915 24.55 -22.23 17.75
CA GLY A 915 25.48 -23.35 17.62
C GLY A 915 26.77 -23.11 18.39
N GLU A 916 27.67 -24.09 18.35
CA GLU A 916 29.01 -23.99 18.92
C GLU A 916 30.02 -24.38 17.82
N ILE A 917 31.07 -23.58 17.60
CA ILE A 917 32.07 -23.86 16.56
C ILE A 917 33.42 -24.15 17.23
N THR A 918 33.72 -25.44 17.37
CA THR A 918 34.95 -25.92 17.99
C THR A 918 36.19 -25.45 17.23
N GLY A 919 37.16 -24.86 17.92
CA GLY A 919 38.43 -24.41 17.33
C GLY A 919 38.44 -23.01 16.72
N LEU A 920 37.27 -22.37 16.48
CA LEU A 920 37.18 -21.03 15.89
C LEU A 920 37.99 -19.99 16.68
N ARG A 921 37.89 -20.00 18.01
CA ARG A 921 38.65 -19.09 18.89
C ARG A 921 40.16 -19.21 18.73
N ASP A 922 40.66 -20.43 18.59
CA ASP A 922 42.09 -20.69 18.39
C ASP A 922 42.53 -20.32 16.96
N PHE A 923 41.62 -20.27 15.98
CA PHE A 923 41.89 -19.70 14.66
C PHE A 923 41.97 -18.16 14.70
N LEU A 924 41.01 -17.49 15.34
CA LEU A 924 41.01 -16.02 15.47
C LEU A 924 42.30 -15.50 16.14
N LEU A 925 42.79 -16.20 17.16
CA LEU A 925 44.07 -15.91 17.83
C LEU A 925 45.34 -16.07 16.95
N ARG A 926 45.23 -16.68 15.76
CA ARG A 926 46.35 -16.93 14.83
C ARG A 926 46.36 -16.01 13.59
N ILE A 927 45.39 -15.12 13.43
CA ILE A 927 45.33 -14.18 12.30
C ILE A 927 46.52 -13.22 12.34
N ARG A 928 47.22 -13.05 11.21
CA ARG A 928 48.36 -12.13 11.02
C ARG A 928 48.28 -11.49 9.62
N PRO A 929 48.70 -10.22 9.44
CA PRO A 929 48.73 -9.59 8.13
C PRO A 929 49.80 -10.23 7.21
N GLY A 930 49.56 -10.21 5.90
CA GLY A 930 50.45 -10.83 4.91
C GLY A 930 51.72 -10.01 4.63
N GLN A 931 52.87 -10.68 4.46
CA GLN A 931 54.15 -10.01 4.12
C GLN A 931 54.41 -9.84 2.60
N SER A 932 53.40 -9.91 1.74
CA SER A 932 53.61 -9.99 0.28
C SER A 932 52.90 -8.92 -0.56
N SER A 933 53.70 -8.28 -1.42
CA SER A 933 53.35 -7.32 -2.49
C SER A 933 53.05 -5.86 -2.08
N ASN A 934 53.39 -4.94 -2.97
CA ASN A 934 53.33 -3.49 -2.75
C ASN A 934 52.00 -2.90 -3.25
N ASN A 935 51.48 -1.90 -2.54
CA ASN A 935 50.33 -1.06 -2.94
C ASN A 935 48.98 -1.78 -3.17
N THR A 936 48.30 -2.14 -2.08
CA THR A 936 46.83 -2.07 -2.00
C THR A 936 46.42 -1.44 -0.67
N SER A 937 45.52 -0.46 -0.67
CA SER A 937 45.03 0.22 0.54
C SER A 937 43.89 -0.53 1.25
N TYR A 938 43.72 -1.82 0.94
CA TYR A 938 42.44 -2.53 1.02
C TYR A 938 42.56 -3.95 1.62
N ASP A 939 43.65 -4.28 2.32
CA ASP A 939 43.70 -5.52 3.11
C ASP A 939 42.84 -5.37 4.37
N MET A 940 41.74 -6.11 4.44
CA MET A 940 40.84 -6.17 5.58
C MET A 940 41.55 -6.63 6.88
N VAL A 941 42.56 -7.50 6.78
CA VAL A 941 43.36 -7.93 7.93
C VAL A 941 44.25 -6.78 8.40
N GLN A 942 44.91 -6.06 7.49
CA GLN A 942 45.67 -4.85 7.84
C GLN A 942 44.76 -3.82 8.53
N GLN A 943 43.55 -3.57 8.00
CA GLN A 943 42.60 -2.62 8.60
C GLN A 943 42.17 -3.02 10.01
N PHE A 944 41.80 -4.29 10.23
CA PHE A 944 41.51 -4.83 11.57
C PHE A 944 42.68 -4.62 12.54
N TRP A 945 43.93 -4.78 12.08
CA TRP A 945 45.13 -4.59 12.90
C TRP A 945 45.43 -3.12 13.21
N GLU A 946 45.34 -2.22 12.22
CA GLU A 946 45.48 -0.76 12.44
C GLU A 946 44.44 -0.26 13.44
N TYR A 947 43.21 -0.73 13.29
CA TYR A 947 42.09 -0.41 14.15
C TYR A 947 42.26 -0.95 15.58
N SER A 948 42.46 -2.26 15.74
CA SER A 948 42.48 -2.92 17.06
C SER A 948 43.66 -2.52 17.94
N PHE A 949 44.78 -2.10 17.34
CA PHE A 949 45.98 -1.66 18.06
C PHE A 949 46.27 -0.15 17.91
N GLN A 950 45.35 0.62 17.31
CA GLN A 950 45.43 2.08 17.12
C GLN A 950 46.76 2.56 16.48
N CYS A 951 47.28 1.77 15.54
CA CYS A 951 48.56 1.97 14.88
C CYS A 951 48.39 2.07 13.35
N LYS A 952 49.46 2.34 12.59
CA LYS A 952 49.44 2.24 11.11
C LYS A 952 50.61 1.48 10.52
N PHE A 953 50.40 0.68 9.48
CA PHE A 953 51.51 0.09 8.72
C PHE A 953 52.13 1.12 7.78
N GLY A 954 53.44 1.05 7.54
CA GLY A 954 54.16 1.96 6.64
C GLY A 954 54.27 3.42 7.09
N ALA A 955 53.88 3.76 8.33
CA ALA A 955 53.86 5.13 8.82
C ALA A 955 55.27 5.77 8.92
N SER A 956 55.47 6.91 8.24
CA SER A 956 56.67 7.74 8.35
C SER A 956 56.37 9.06 9.08
N GLY A 957 55.93 8.97 10.34
CA GLY A 957 55.49 10.12 11.14
C GLY A 957 55.28 9.78 12.62
N SER A 958 54.64 10.68 13.36
CA SER A 958 54.40 10.56 14.81
C SER A 958 53.17 9.70 15.18
N ALA A 959 52.91 8.64 14.42
CA ALA A 959 51.91 7.62 14.72
C ALA A 959 52.65 6.30 14.98
N GLU A 960 52.20 5.47 15.93
CA GLU A 960 52.86 4.20 16.19
C GLU A 960 52.71 3.24 15.01
N ALA A 961 53.83 2.60 14.65
CA ALA A 961 53.90 1.70 13.51
C ALA A 961 53.43 0.29 13.92
N CYS A 962 52.46 -0.27 13.21
CA CYS A 962 52.03 -1.65 13.45
C CYS A 962 53.15 -2.63 13.11
N THR A 963 53.44 -3.58 14.02
CA THR A 963 54.52 -4.55 13.84
C THR A 963 54.06 -5.91 13.29
N GLY A 964 52.76 -6.20 13.33
CA GLY A 964 52.21 -7.51 12.98
C GLY A 964 52.43 -8.62 14.02
N GLU A 965 53.17 -8.36 15.11
CA GLU A 965 53.45 -9.34 16.17
C GLU A 965 52.67 -9.10 17.48
N MET A 966 51.84 -8.05 17.55
CA MET A 966 51.03 -7.72 18.73
C MET A 966 50.10 -8.86 19.17
N ASN A 967 49.77 -8.88 20.47
CA ASN A 967 49.02 -9.98 21.06
C ASN A 967 47.49 -9.78 20.90
N ILE A 968 46.86 -10.62 20.09
CA ILE A 968 45.41 -10.59 19.86
C ILE A 968 44.60 -10.86 21.14
N GLN A 969 45.19 -11.49 22.17
CA GLN A 969 44.57 -11.64 23.49
C GLN A 969 44.34 -10.31 24.24
N GLN A 970 44.80 -9.17 23.69
CA GLN A 970 44.57 -7.82 24.20
C GLN A 970 43.55 -7.02 23.36
N VAL A 971 43.05 -7.60 22.27
CA VAL A 971 41.91 -7.10 21.48
C VAL A 971 40.61 -7.41 22.24
N ASP A 972 39.50 -6.77 21.84
CA ASP A 972 38.23 -6.83 22.57
C ASP A 972 37.79 -8.27 22.92
N ALA A 973 37.26 -8.41 24.14
CA ALA A 973 36.76 -9.67 24.65
C ALA A 973 35.58 -10.21 23.82
N GLU A 974 34.76 -9.34 23.24
CA GLU A 974 33.62 -9.72 22.39
C GLU A 974 34.08 -10.37 21.08
N PHE A 975 35.14 -9.86 20.45
CA PHE A 975 35.70 -10.48 19.23
C PHE A 975 36.18 -11.92 19.48
N LEU A 976 36.63 -12.24 20.70
CA LEU A 976 37.12 -13.55 21.12
C LEU A 976 36.10 -14.40 21.91
N ASP A 977 34.87 -13.94 22.07
CA ASP A 977 33.78 -14.70 22.70
C ASP A 977 33.05 -15.56 21.67
N VAL A 978 33.34 -16.87 21.70
CA VAL A 978 32.70 -17.89 20.87
C VAL A 978 31.59 -18.64 21.61
N SER A 979 31.10 -18.12 22.75
CA SER A 979 30.11 -18.82 23.58
C SER A 979 28.67 -18.73 23.06
N ASN A 980 28.31 -17.75 22.23
CA ASN A 980 26.93 -17.50 21.77
C ASN A 980 26.86 -17.28 20.24
N LEU A 981 27.54 -18.14 19.47
CA LEU A 981 27.60 -18.06 18.01
C LEU A 981 26.22 -18.30 17.38
N ARG A 982 25.78 -17.37 16.52
CA ARG A 982 24.45 -17.39 15.89
C ARG A 982 24.53 -17.06 14.39
N PRO A 983 24.85 -15.82 13.93
CA PRO A 983 25.18 -15.58 12.52
C PRO A 983 26.36 -16.44 12.05
N GLU A 984 27.39 -16.61 12.89
CA GLU A 984 28.56 -17.45 12.60
C GLU A 984 28.18 -18.90 12.35
N TYR A 985 27.18 -19.42 13.09
CA TYR A 985 26.71 -20.79 12.89
C TYR A 985 25.88 -20.93 11.62
N ASN A 986 25.14 -19.90 11.20
CA ASN A 986 24.51 -19.87 9.88
C ASN A 986 25.55 -19.77 8.75
N ILE A 987 26.60 -18.96 8.90
CA ILE A 987 27.74 -18.89 7.95
C ILE A 987 28.43 -20.26 7.86
N TYR A 988 28.71 -20.90 9.00
CA TYR A 988 29.30 -22.23 9.06
C TYR A 988 28.42 -23.28 8.37
N LYS A 989 27.12 -23.32 8.67
CA LYS A 989 26.15 -24.20 8.00
C LYS A 989 26.07 -23.93 6.50
N ALA A 990 26.13 -22.68 6.04
CA ALA A 990 26.11 -22.34 4.62
C ALA A 990 27.38 -22.83 3.88
N VAL A 991 28.57 -22.62 4.46
CA VAL A 991 29.83 -23.14 3.90
C VAL A 991 29.86 -24.67 3.93
N TYR A 992 29.32 -25.31 4.98
CA TYR A 992 29.18 -26.76 5.04
C TYR A 992 28.12 -27.30 4.07
N ALA A 993 27.02 -26.59 3.82
CA ALA A 993 26.02 -26.98 2.82
C ALA A 993 26.62 -26.92 1.42
N LEU A 994 27.42 -25.88 1.10
CA LEU A 994 28.20 -25.82 -0.14
C LEU A 994 29.24 -26.95 -0.23
N ALA A 995 29.86 -27.34 0.89
CA ALA A 995 30.83 -28.45 0.92
C ALA A 995 30.16 -29.83 0.78
N HIS A 996 29.02 -30.07 1.43
CA HIS A 996 28.23 -31.29 1.24
C HIS A 996 27.65 -31.35 -0.17
N ALA A 997 27.22 -30.23 -0.76
CA ALA A 997 26.82 -30.18 -2.16
C ALA A 997 27.98 -30.55 -3.10
N LEU A 998 29.23 -30.16 -2.77
CA LEU A 998 30.42 -30.57 -3.52
C LEU A 998 30.79 -32.04 -3.26
N ASP A 999 30.55 -32.56 -2.07
CA ASP A 999 30.80 -33.96 -1.70
C ASP A 999 29.80 -34.90 -2.39
N ASP A 1000 28.49 -34.65 -2.29
CA ASP A 1000 27.43 -35.38 -3.01
C ASP A 1000 27.66 -35.36 -4.53
N MET A 1001 28.16 -34.24 -5.05
CA MET A 1001 28.58 -34.07 -6.44
C MET A 1001 29.79 -34.92 -6.82
N LEU A 1002 30.79 -35.06 -5.93
CA LEU A 1002 32.01 -35.83 -6.15
C LEU A 1002 31.86 -37.34 -5.86
N GLN A 1003 30.95 -37.73 -4.97
CA GLN A 1003 30.57 -39.11 -4.68
C GLN A 1003 29.62 -39.71 -5.74
N CYS A 1004 29.02 -38.86 -6.57
CA CYS A 1004 28.11 -39.24 -7.63
C CYS A 1004 28.70 -40.31 -8.57
N GLU A 1005 28.06 -41.48 -8.65
CA GLU A 1005 28.48 -42.57 -9.53
C GLU A 1005 27.98 -42.38 -10.99
N PRO A 1006 28.86 -42.34 -12.01
CA PRO A 1006 28.44 -42.26 -13.40
C PRO A 1006 27.57 -43.44 -13.83
N GLY A 1007 26.36 -43.15 -14.30
CA GLY A 1007 25.26 -44.09 -14.54
C GLY A 1007 24.16 -44.07 -13.46
N ARG A 1008 24.35 -43.31 -12.36
CA ARG A 1008 23.38 -43.10 -11.28
C ARG A 1008 23.24 -41.63 -10.87
N GLY A 1009 24.00 -40.71 -11.47
CA GLY A 1009 23.89 -39.30 -11.17
C GLY A 1009 22.55 -38.68 -11.58
N PRO A 1010 22.19 -37.50 -11.06
CA PRO A 1010 20.85 -36.95 -11.24
C PRO A 1010 20.57 -36.47 -12.67
N PHE A 1011 21.60 -36.38 -13.52
CA PHE A 1011 21.52 -35.66 -14.79
C PHE A 1011 21.37 -36.60 -15.98
N SER A 1012 21.04 -36.04 -17.14
CA SER A 1012 20.62 -36.77 -18.34
C SER A 1012 21.57 -37.95 -18.67
N GLY A 1013 21.04 -39.16 -18.68
CA GLY A 1013 21.81 -40.40 -18.89
C GLY A 1013 22.47 -40.99 -17.63
N GLY A 1014 22.07 -40.55 -16.43
CA GLY A 1014 22.71 -40.93 -15.16
C GLY A 1014 24.06 -40.21 -14.94
N SER A 1015 24.25 -39.05 -15.57
CA SER A 1015 25.52 -38.32 -15.55
C SER A 1015 25.71 -37.53 -14.25
N CYS A 1016 26.97 -37.30 -13.92
CA CYS A 1016 27.43 -36.55 -12.75
C CYS A 1016 28.20 -35.32 -13.24
N ALA A 1017 28.24 -34.27 -12.41
CA ALA A 1017 28.95 -33.04 -12.74
C ALA A 1017 30.47 -33.21 -12.76
N ASP A 1018 31.14 -32.36 -13.55
CA ASP A 1018 32.60 -32.22 -13.60
C ASP A 1018 32.98 -30.86 -13.01
N ILE A 1019 33.72 -30.84 -11.90
CA ILE A 1019 34.13 -29.59 -11.22
C ILE A 1019 34.99 -28.68 -12.11
N HIS A 1020 35.61 -29.21 -13.16
CA HIS A 1020 36.36 -28.42 -14.15
C HIS A 1020 35.49 -27.84 -15.28
N LYS A 1021 34.18 -28.13 -15.28
CA LYS A 1021 33.18 -27.64 -16.24
C LYS A 1021 31.90 -27.19 -15.53
N LEU A 1022 32.09 -26.60 -14.35
CA LEU A 1022 31.05 -26.23 -13.40
C LEU A 1022 30.40 -24.89 -13.78
N GLU A 1023 29.40 -24.90 -14.68
CA GLU A 1023 28.63 -23.71 -15.11
C GLU A 1023 27.35 -23.51 -14.24
N PRO A 1024 26.69 -22.36 -14.07
CA PRO A 1024 25.65 -22.26 -13.02
C PRO A 1024 24.26 -23.01 -13.15
N TRP A 1025 24.14 -24.27 -13.61
CA TRP A 1025 22.88 -25.12 -13.65
C TRP A 1025 22.86 -26.65 -13.31
N GLN A 1026 23.92 -27.40 -12.97
CA GLN A 1026 24.04 -28.79 -12.37
C GLN A 1026 24.77 -29.13 -10.96
N PHE A 1027 24.92 -28.19 -9.97
CA PHE A 1027 25.47 -28.10 -8.56
C PHE A 1027 24.43 -27.94 -7.41
N VAL A 1028 23.72 -26.80 -7.28
CA VAL A 1028 22.69 -26.45 -6.28
C VAL A 1028 21.41 -27.31 -6.30
N HIS A 1029 21.34 -28.36 -7.10
CA HIS A 1029 20.52 -29.56 -6.87
C HIS A 1029 21.10 -30.34 -5.72
N TYR A 1030 22.41 -30.62 -5.76
CA TYR A 1030 23.10 -31.12 -4.59
C TYR A 1030 22.89 -30.13 -3.43
N LEU A 1031 22.96 -28.80 -3.59
CA LEU A 1031 22.59 -27.88 -2.49
C LEU A 1031 21.11 -27.97 -2.04
N GLN A 1032 20.12 -28.06 -2.95
CA GLN A 1032 18.70 -28.22 -2.62
C GLN A 1032 18.41 -29.56 -1.92
N HIS A 1033 19.10 -30.62 -2.35
CA HIS A 1033 18.96 -32.00 -1.87
C HIS A 1033 19.95 -32.33 -0.74
N VAL A 1034 20.84 -31.40 -0.38
CA VAL A 1034 21.78 -31.53 0.74
C VAL A 1034 20.95 -31.72 1.99
N ASN A 1035 21.18 -32.86 2.63
CA ASN A 1035 20.43 -33.29 3.80
C ASN A 1035 21.42 -33.91 4.78
N PHE A 1036 22.11 -33.05 5.52
CA PHE A 1036 23.12 -33.45 6.49
C PHE A 1036 22.71 -33.04 7.90
N THR A 1037 23.05 -33.89 8.87
CA THR A 1037 23.02 -33.48 10.28
C THR A 1037 24.35 -32.83 10.60
N THR A 1038 24.34 -31.64 11.21
CA THR A 1038 25.55 -31.03 11.76
C THR A 1038 26.14 -31.91 12.87
N THR A 1039 27.41 -31.68 13.23
CA THR A 1039 28.05 -32.33 14.40
C THR A 1039 27.36 -32.05 15.74
N PHE A 1040 26.33 -31.20 15.76
CA PHE A 1040 25.57 -30.79 16.93
C PHE A 1040 24.12 -31.32 16.94
N GLY A 1041 23.70 -32.04 15.89
CA GLY A 1041 22.40 -32.69 15.81
C GLY A 1041 21.30 -31.90 15.09
N ASP A 1042 21.57 -30.67 14.64
CA ASP A 1042 20.62 -29.92 13.79
C ASP A 1042 20.63 -30.53 12.38
N GLN A 1043 19.45 -30.82 11.82
CA GLN A 1043 19.31 -31.20 10.42
C GLN A 1043 19.34 -29.94 9.54
N VAL A 1044 20.14 -29.98 8.47
CA VAL A 1044 20.23 -28.92 7.47
C VAL A 1044 19.79 -29.49 6.13
N SER A 1045 18.65 -28.99 5.66
CA SER A 1045 18.09 -29.18 4.33
C SER A 1045 17.28 -27.94 3.96
N PHE A 1046 17.06 -27.76 2.66
CA PHE A 1046 16.19 -26.72 2.13
C PHE A 1046 14.81 -27.30 1.76
N ASP A 1047 13.81 -26.44 1.65
CA ASP A 1047 12.51 -26.78 1.06
C ASP A 1047 12.46 -26.45 -0.45
N GLU A 1048 11.29 -26.62 -1.05
CA GLU A 1048 11.04 -26.45 -2.48
C GLU A 1048 11.27 -25.00 -2.96
N ASN A 1049 11.22 -24.01 -2.05
CA ASN A 1049 11.52 -22.60 -2.35
C ASN A 1049 13.01 -22.26 -2.17
N GLY A 1050 13.79 -23.16 -1.57
CA GLY A 1050 15.16 -22.90 -1.15
C GLY A 1050 15.30 -22.29 0.25
N ASP A 1051 14.22 -22.26 1.05
CA ASP A 1051 14.28 -21.82 2.44
C ASP A 1051 14.80 -22.95 3.34
N VAL A 1052 15.57 -22.60 4.38
CA VAL A 1052 16.03 -23.56 5.39
C VAL A 1052 14.91 -23.82 6.41
N LEU A 1053 14.78 -25.07 6.88
CA LEU A 1053 13.83 -25.46 7.92
C LEU A 1053 13.84 -24.44 9.10
N PRO A 1054 12.74 -23.69 9.35
CA PRO A 1054 12.78 -22.59 10.29
C PRO A 1054 12.80 -23.10 11.73
N ILE A 1055 13.89 -22.77 12.43
CA ILE A 1055 14.15 -23.11 13.83
C ILE A 1055 14.70 -21.87 14.55
N TYR A 1056 13.94 -21.34 15.50
CA TYR A 1056 14.31 -20.18 16.30
C TYR A 1056 14.29 -20.52 17.80
N ASP A 1057 15.31 -20.07 18.53
CA ASP A 1057 15.29 -20.08 19.99
C ASP A 1057 14.45 -18.89 20.47
N ILE A 1058 13.54 -19.12 21.43
CA ILE A 1058 12.92 -18.04 22.20
C ILE A 1058 13.82 -17.81 23.41
N VAL A 1059 14.36 -16.60 23.54
CA VAL A 1059 15.27 -16.24 24.62
C VAL A 1059 14.71 -15.15 25.51
N ASN A 1060 15.15 -15.13 26.76
CA ASN A 1060 14.79 -14.17 27.77
C ASN A 1060 16.08 -13.57 28.37
N TRP A 1061 16.19 -12.24 28.37
CA TRP A 1061 17.36 -11.54 28.90
C TRP A 1061 17.27 -11.43 30.42
N GLN A 1062 18.19 -12.06 31.14
CA GLN A 1062 18.17 -12.13 32.61
C GLN A 1062 19.40 -11.42 33.19
N TRP A 1063 19.21 -10.35 33.95
CA TRP A 1063 20.29 -9.60 34.59
C TRP A 1063 20.68 -10.25 35.92
N LEU A 1064 21.93 -10.70 36.03
CA LEU A 1064 22.44 -11.43 37.20
C LEU A 1064 22.98 -10.46 38.28
N PRO A 1065 22.91 -10.82 39.58
CA PRO A 1065 23.44 -9.99 40.68
C PRO A 1065 24.95 -9.71 40.65
N ASN A 1066 25.70 -10.32 39.73
CA ASN A 1066 27.12 -10.04 39.48
C ASN A 1066 27.34 -8.95 38.40
N GLY A 1067 26.26 -8.32 37.91
CA GLY A 1067 26.27 -7.28 36.88
C GLY A 1067 26.26 -7.79 35.44
N ARG A 1068 26.38 -9.10 35.21
CA ARG A 1068 26.37 -9.71 33.87
C ARG A 1068 24.95 -10.01 33.38
N THR A 1069 24.77 -9.98 32.07
CA THR A 1069 23.55 -10.45 31.41
C THR A 1069 23.68 -11.92 31.04
N GLN A 1070 22.58 -12.67 31.16
CA GLN A 1070 22.44 -14.04 30.69
C GLN A 1070 21.26 -14.11 29.71
N VAL A 1071 21.53 -14.42 28.44
CA VAL A 1071 20.51 -14.69 27.43
C VAL A 1071 20.05 -16.15 27.62
N GLN A 1072 18.98 -16.33 28.40
CA GLN A 1072 18.47 -17.65 28.76
C GLN A 1072 17.51 -18.16 27.68
N ASN A 1073 17.74 -19.37 27.15
CA ASN A 1073 16.73 -20.03 26.30
C ASN A 1073 15.53 -20.46 27.17
N VAL A 1074 14.33 -20.03 26.76
CA VAL A 1074 13.04 -20.29 27.42
C VAL A 1074 12.03 -20.99 26.51
N GLY A 1075 12.39 -21.32 25.27
CA GLY A 1075 11.50 -21.97 24.32
C GLY A 1075 12.10 -22.12 22.93
N GLU A 1076 11.36 -22.77 22.04
CA GLU A 1076 11.70 -22.88 20.62
C GLU A 1076 10.45 -22.76 19.74
N VAL A 1077 10.64 -22.21 18.55
CA VAL A 1077 9.68 -22.25 17.44
C VAL A 1077 10.29 -23.09 16.33
N LYS A 1078 9.57 -24.10 15.87
CA LYS A 1078 10.00 -24.98 14.78
C LYS A 1078 8.81 -25.39 13.90
N ARG A 1079 9.03 -25.52 12.60
CA ARG A 1079 8.01 -26.05 11.67
C ARG A 1079 8.13 -27.58 11.57
N SER A 1080 7.13 -28.29 12.07
CA SER A 1080 7.01 -29.75 12.04
C SER A 1080 6.26 -30.18 10.77
N PRO A 1081 6.81 -31.08 9.92
CA PRO A 1081 6.15 -31.56 8.70
C PRO A 1081 4.80 -32.28 8.93
N SER A 1082 4.45 -32.57 10.17
CA SER A 1082 3.21 -33.28 10.54
C SER A 1082 2.20 -32.44 11.32
N ARG A 1083 2.57 -31.20 11.71
CA ARG A 1083 1.79 -30.38 12.66
C ARG A 1083 1.81 -28.86 12.41
N GLY A 1084 2.56 -28.38 11.42
CA GLY A 1084 2.74 -26.95 11.21
C GLY A 1084 3.72 -26.35 12.21
N GLU A 1085 3.48 -25.12 12.66
CA GLU A 1085 4.37 -24.43 13.61
C GLU A 1085 4.14 -24.92 15.05
N GLU A 1086 5.17 -25.55 15.64
CA GLU A 1086 5.17 -25.96 17.03
C GLU A 1086 5.87 -24.88 17.88
N LEU A 1087 5.06 -24.02 18.53
CA LEU A 1087 5.50 -23.09 19.57
C LEU A 1087 5.62 -23.82 20.91
N GLN A 1088 6.84 -23.96 21.44
CA GLN A 1088 7.10 -24.51 22.76
C GLN A 1088 7.70 -23.45 23.70
N ILE A 1089 6.95 -23.01 24.71
CA ILE A 1089 7.40 -22.07 25.74
C ILE A 1089 7.48 -22.77 27.11
N HIS A 1090 8.56 -22.49 27.84
CA HIS A 1090 8.78 -22.88 29.23
C HIS A 1090 8.58 -21.69 30.15
N GLU A 1091 7.31 -21.42 30.54
CA GLU A 1091 6.96 -20.31 31.43
C GLU A 1091 7.73 -20.34 32.76
N ASP A 1092 8.10 -21.52 33.24
CA ASP A 1092 8.91 -21.75 34.45
C ASP A 1092 10.32 -21.15 34.39
N LYS A 1093 10.82 -20.83 33.18
CA LYS A 1093 12.16 -20.30 32.93
C LYS A 1093 12.17 -18.81 32.60
N ILE A 1094 11.00 -18.19 32.39
CA ILE A 1094 10.89 -16.78 32.02
C ILE A 1094 10.99 -15.92 33.29
N PHE A 1095 11.95 -15.00 33.28
CA PHE A 1095 11.99 -13.88 34.20
C PHE A 1095 11.16 -12.71 33.65
N TRP A 1096 10.24 -12.20 34.46
CA TRP A 1096 9.40 -11.05 34.13
C TRP A 1096 9.84 -9.84 34.97
N ASN A 1097 10.16 -8.71 34.31
CA ASN A 1097 10.73 -7.51 34.95
C ASN A 1097 9.68 -6.65 35.70
N PHE A 1098 8.70 -7.29 36.33
CA PHE A 1098 7.56 -6.68 37.02
C PHE A 1098 7.45 -7.22 38.45
N GLU A 1099 6.94 -6.42 39.39
CA GLU A 1099 6.90 -6.75 40.84
C GLU A 1099 6.17 -8.07 41.17
N SER A 1100 5.28 -8.52 40.28
CA SER A 1100 4.52 -9.77 40.39
C SER A 1100 5.26 -11.02 39.90
N ASN A 1101 6.42 -10.85 39.24
CA ASN A 1101 7.11 -11.86 38.40
C ASN A 1101 6.13 -12.65 37.51
N LYS A 1102 5.26 -11.92 36.79
CA LYS A 1102 4.25 -12.42 35.86
C LYS A 1102 4.22 -11.56 34.59
N PRO A 1103 3.69 -12.06 33.46
CA PRO A 1103 3.48 -11.25 32.27
C PRO A 1103 2.63 -10.00 32.57
N PRO A 1104 2.92 -8.84 31.95
CA PRO A 1104 2.18 -7.62 32.16
C PRO A 1104 0.82 -7.65 31.44
N GLN A 1105 -0.22 -7.16 32.09
CA GLN A 1105 -1.50 -6.86 31.44
C GLN A 1105 -1.34 -5.55 30.63
N SER A 1106 -1.59 -5.61 29.32
CA SER A 1106 -1.40 -4.49 28.38
C SER A 1106 -2.65 -4.28 27.52
N VAL A 1107 -3.77 -3.95 28.16
CA VAL A 1107 -5.08 -3.72 27.50
C VAL A 1107 -5.37 -2.22 27.33
N CYS A 1108 -6.13 -1.85 26.28
CA CYS A 1108 -6.55 -0.45 26.09
C CYS A 1108 -7.78 -0.08 26.93
N SER A 1109 -8.62 -1.04 27.28
CA SER A 1109 -9.80 -0.88 28.13
C SER A 1109 -10.08 -2.21 28.85
N GLU A 1110 -10.58 -2.15 30.08
CA GLU A 1110 -10.97 -3.34 30.87
C GLU A 1110 -12.32 -3.88 30.37
N SER A 1111 -12.53 -5.19 30.49
CA SER A 1111 -13.78 -5.84 30.08
C SER A 1111 -15.02 -5.23 30.73
N CYS A 1112 -16.03 -4.94 29.90
CA CYS A 1112 -17.27 -4.32 30.30
C CYS A 1112 -18.21 -5.31 31.01
N PRO A 1113 -18.71 -5.00 32.22
CA PRO A 1113 -19.57 -5.90 32.97
C PRO A 1113 -20.98 -6.00 32.35
N PRO A 1114 -21.71 -7.11 32.62
CA PRO A 1114 -23.15 -7.20 32.33
C PRO A 1114 -23.91 -5.98 32.88
N GLY A 1115 -24.96 -5.58 32.17
CA GLY A 1115 -25.66 -4.30 32.38
C GLY A 1115 -25.10 -3.12 31.56
N THR A 1116 -23.94 -3.31 30.92
CA THR A 1116 -23.32 -2.32 30.04
C THR A 1116 -23.11 -2.88 28.63
N ARG A 1117 -22.91 -1.97 27.67
CA ARG A 1117 -22.41 -2.26 26.33
C ARG A 1117 -21.14 -1.47 26.04
N MET A 1118 -20.29 -2.02 25.19
CA MET A 1118 -19.12 -1.33 24.66
C MET A 1118 -19.54 -0.18 23.74
N SER A 1119 -18.71 0.87 23.73
CA SER A 1119 -18.81 2.00 22.81
C SER A 1119 -17.40 2.44 22.44
N THR A 1120 -17.03 2.32 21.16
CA THR A 1120 -15.67 2.63 20.70
C THR A 1120 -15.31 4.10 20.94
N LYS A 1121 -14.08 4.36 21.42
CA LYS A 1121 -13.57 5.70 21.69
C LYS A 1121 -13.26 6.40 20.37
N LYS A 1122 -13.97 7.48 20.08
CA LYS A 1122 -13.90 8.18 18.79
C LYS A 1122 -12.48 8.74 18.54
N GLY A 1123 -11.74 8.09 17.64
CA GLY A 1123 -10.35 8.43 17.34
C GLY A 1123 -9.30 7.52 17.99
N GLN A 1124 -9.70 6.36 18.54
CA GLN A 1124 -8.81 5.32 19.05
C GLN A 1124 -9.09 3.96 18.37
N PRO A 1125 -8.17 2.97 18.46
CA PRO A 1125 -8.38 1.62 17.94
C PRO A 1125 -9.62 0.92 18.51
N VAL A 1126 -10.13 -0.10 17.79
CA VAL A 1126 -11.39 -0.79 18.11
C VAL A 1126 -11.40 -1.43 19.52
N CYS A 1127 -10.23 -1.87 20.00
CA CYS A 1127 -10.04 -2.40 21.36
C CYS A 1127 -10.11 -1.34 22.49
N CYS A 1128 -10.28 -0.06 22.15
CA CYS A 1128 -10.39 1.05 23.08
C CYS A 1128 -11.86 1.51 23.16
N PHE A 1129 -12.55 1.13 24.23
CA PHE A 1129 -13.99 1.34 24.39
C PHE A 1129 -14.37 1.85 25.78
N ASP A 1130 -15.51 2.52 25.89
CA ASP A 1130 -16.17 2.85 27.15
C ASP A 1130 -17.37 1.94 27.40
N CYS A 1131 -17.52 1.49 28.64
CA CYS A 1131 -18.65 0.67 29.09
C CYS A 1131 -19.83 1.56 29.43
N LEU A 1132 -20.78 1.72 28.51
CA LEU A 1132 -21.98 2.54 28.70
C LEU A 1132 -23.12 1.67 29.26
N PRO A 1133 -23.82 2.08 30.33
CA PRO A 1133 -24.97 1.33 30.83
C PRO A 1133 -26.10 1.29 29.80
N CYS A 1134 -26.83 0.18 29.75
CA CYS A 1134 -27.98 0.03 28.86
C CYS A 1134 -29.13 0.99 29.20
N SER A 1135 -29.96 1.31 28.21
CA SER A 1135 -31.05 2.30 28.35
C SER A 1135 -32.18 1.80 29.25
N GLU A 1136 -33.09 2.71 29.63
CA GLU A 1136 -34.31 2.33 30.36
C GLU A 1136 -35.18 1.40 29.50
N GLY A 1137 -35.36 0.15 29.94
CA GLY A 1137 -36.06 -0.89 29.18
C GLY A 1137 -35.15 -1.79 28.34
N GLU A 1138 -33.82 -1.64 28.40
CA GLU A 1138 -32.84 -2.49 27.72
C GLU A 1138 -31.92 -3.22 28.71
N ILE A 1139 -31.36 -4.36 28.30
CA ILE A 1139 -30.45 -5.18 29.12
C ILE A 1139 -29.25 -5.77 28.35
N SER A 1140 -28.19 -6.07 29.08
CA SER A 1140 -27.00 -6.79 28.62
C SER A 1140 -26.63 -7.86 29.64
N ASN A 1141 -26.60 -9.14 29.25
CA ASN A 1141 -26.37 -10.27 30.16
C ASN A 1141 -24.96 -10.90 30.05
N THR A 1142 -24.18 -10.53 29.03
CA THR A 1142 -22.81 -10.98 28.79
C THR A 1142 -21.80 -9.88 29.05
N THR A 1143 -20.64 -10.25 29.57
CA THR A 1143 -19.43 -9.42 29.53
C THR A 1143 -19.12 -9.01 28.09
N ASP A 1144 -18.60 -7.81 27.87
CA ASP A 1144 -18.17 -7.31 26.56
C ASP A 1144 -19.24 -7.40 25.45
N SER A 1145 -20.52 -7.14 25.79
CA SER A 1145 -21.57 -6.97 24.77
C SER A 1145 -21.36 -5.66 23.99
N MET A 1146 -21.50 -5.69 22.66
CA MET A 1146 -21.50 -4.48 21.83
C MET A 1146 -22.84 -3.71 21.89
N GLU A 1147 -23.94 -4.41 22.18
CA GLU A 1147 -25.30 -3.87 22.12
C GLU A 1147 -26.13 -4.23 23.37
N CYS A 1148 -27.27 -3.56 23.53
CA CYS A 1148 -28.24 -3.83 24.58
C CYS A 1148 -29.55 -4.33 23.97
N THR A 1149 -30.15 -5.34 24.57
CA THR A 1149 -31.38 -5.99 24.09
C THR A 1149 -32.61 -5.42 24.81
N SER A 1150 -33.65 -5.02 24.07
CA SER A 1150 -34.86 -4.45 24.65
C SER A 1150 -35.72 -5.50 25.36
N CYS A 1151 -36.22 -5.18 26.56
CA CYS A 1151 -37.21 -6.01 27.26
C CYS A 1151 -38.56 -6.00 26.53
N PRO A 1152 -39.34 -7.11 26.55
CA PRO A 1152 -40.69 -7.14 26.00
C PRO A 1152 -41.63 -6.10 26.64
N GLU A 1153 -42.70 -5.71 25.95
CA GLU A 1153 -43.54 -4.58 26.40
C GLU A 1153 -44.13 -4.73 27.81
N ASP A 1154 -44.38 -5.96 28.28
CA ASP A 1154 -44.84 -6.26 29.64
C ASP A 1154 -43.73 -6.16 30.72
N PHE A 1155 -42.49 -5.81 30.37
CA PHE A 1155 -41.32 -5.85 31.27
C PHE A 1155 -40.47 -4.56 31.23
N TRP A 1156 -39.94 -4.17 32.39
CA TRP A 1156 -38.85 -3.20 32.55
C TRP A 1156 -37.50 -3.92 32.61
N SER A 1157 -36.41 -3.24 32.23
CA SER A 1157 -35.05 -3.63 32.62
C SER A 1157 -34.87 -3.58 34.14
N SER A 1158 -34.06 -4.47 34.73
CA SER A 1158 -33.63 -4.40 36.14
C SER A 1158 -32.86 -3.10 36.46
N PRO A 1159 -32.67 -2.73 37.74
CA PRO A 1159 -31.86 -1.58 38.11
C PRO A 1159 -30.40 -1.66 37.64
N GLN A 1160 -29.86 -2.88 37.53
CA GLN A 1160 -28.53 -3.18 36.99
C GLN A 1160 -28.50 -3.30 35.46
N ARG A 1161 -29.67 -3.31 34.79
CA ARG A 1161 -29.84 -3.56 33.35
C ARG A 1161 -29.29 -4.93 32.88
N ASP A 1162 -29.29 -5.93 33.74
CA ASP A 1162 -28.80 -7.30 33.47
C ASP A 1162 -29.92 -8.31 33.14
N HIS A 1163 -31.17 -8.05 33.54
CA HIS A 1163 -32.33 -8.92 33.31
C HIS A 1163 -33.66 -8.15 33.26
N CYS A 1164 -34.72 -8.74 32.70
CA CYS A 1164 -36.05 -8.11 32.60
C CYS A 1164 -36.98 -8.48 33.77
N VAL A 1165 -37.85 -7.54 34.18
CA VAL A 1165 -38.72 -7.60 35.37
C VAL A 1165 -40.12 -7.07 35.02
N PRO A 1166 -41.24 -7.76 35.34
CA PRO A 1166 -42.56 -7.40 34.82
C PRO A 1166 -43.11 -6.05 35.33
N LYS A 1167 -43.82 -5.33 34.46
CA LYS A 1167 -44.50 -4.06 34.74
C LYS A 1167 -45.74 -4.27 35.62
N LYS A 1168 -46.16 -3.21 36.32
CA LYS A 1168 -47.45 -3.15 37.04
C LYS A 1168 -48.37 -2.15 36.34
N THR A 1169 -49.67 -2.46 36.33
CA THR A 1169 -50.70 -1.58 35.79
C THR A 1169 -51.18 -0.58 36.85
N GLU A 1170 -51.29 0.69 36.46
CA GLU A 1170 -51.78 1.79 37.29
C GLU A 1170 -52.86 2.57 36.52
N PHE A 1171 -53.83 3.15 37.23
CA PHE A 1171 -55.00 3.84 36.64
C PHE A 1171 -55.15 5.24 37.25
N LEU A 1172 -55.19 6.28 36.41
CA LEU A 1172 -55.25 7.67 36.87
C LEU A 1172 -56.53 7.94 37.68
N SER A 1173 -56.37 8.39 38.92
CA SER A 1173 -57.44 8.60 39.90
C SER A 1173 -57.75 10.08 40.12
N TYR A 1174 -59.03 10.40 40.36
CA TYR A 1174 -59.47 11.76 40.73
C TYR A 1174 -58.89 12.26 42.06
N HIS A 1175 -58.27 11.38 42.86
CA HIS A 1175 -57.59 11.72 44.11
C HIS A 1175 -56.08 11.93 43.95
N GLU A 1176 -55.53 11.77 42.74
CA GLU A 1176 -54.10 11.98 42.49
C GLU A 1176 -53.78 13.44 42.14
N PRO A 1177 -52.56 13.94 42.43
CA PRO A 1177 -52.21 15.34 42.27
C PRO A 1177 -52.45 15.89 40.86
N LEU A 1178 -52.25 15.07 39.82
CA LEU A 1178 -52.44 15.50 38.43
C LEU A 1178 -53.94 15.71 38.10
N GLY A 1179 -54.82 14.79 38.55
CA GLY A 1179 -56.27 14.91 38.38
C GLY A 1179 -56.87 16.07 39.18
N ILE A 1180 -56.34 16.31 40.39
CA ILE A 1180 -56.70 17.45 41.24
C ILE A 1180 -56.25 18.77 40.58
N CYS A 1181 -55.04 18.85 40.02
CA CYS A 1181 -54.57 20.04 39.33
C CYS A 1181 -55.38 20.35 38.06
N LEU A 1182 -55.73 19.35 37.25
CA LEU A 1182 -56.52 19.53 36.03
C LEU A 1182 -57.94 20.02 36.33
N THR A 1183 -58.59 19.46 37.36
CA THR A 1183 -59.93 19.91 37.79
C THR A 1183 -59.90 21.31 38.41
N ALA A 1184 -58.89 21.64 39.23
CA ALA A 1184 -58.70 22.97 39.79
C ALA A 1184 -58.43 24.06 38.73
N ALA A 1185 -57.61 23.76 37.71
CA ALA A 1185 -57.29 24.69 36.63
C ALA A 1185 -58.53 25.07 35.79
N SER A 1186 -59.40 24.09 35.52
CA SER A 1186 -60.68 24.31 34.82
C SER A 1186 -61.62 25.27 35.59
N LEU A 1187 -61.71 25.09 36.91
CA LEU A 1187 -62.52 25.96 37.79
C LEU A 1187 -61.92 27.38 37.94
N LEU A 1188 -60.59 27.52 37.94
CA LEU A 1188 -59.93 28.84 37.96
C LEU A 1188 -60.14 29.62 36.66
N GLY A 1189 -60.13 28.94 35.50
CA GLY A 1189 -60.36 29.57 34.20
C GLY A 1189 -61.72 30.28 34.11
N THR A 1190 -62.79 29.63 34.60
CA THR A 1190 -64.14 30.20 34.58
C THR A 1190 -64.33 31.40 35.53
N VAL A 1191 -63.59 31.45 36.64
CA VAL A 1191 -63.60 32.60 37.56
C VAL A 1191 -62.85 33.81 36.99
N ILE A 1192 -61.67 33.60 36.38
CA ILE A 1192 -60.87 34.68 35.79
C ILE A 1192 -61.62 35.36 34.63
N SER A 1193 -62.30 34.58 33.78
CA SER A 1193 -63.11 35.14 32.68
C SER A 1193 -64.28 36.01 33.15
N ALA A 1194 -64.84 35.75 34.34
CA ALA A 1194 -65.90 36.59 34.92
C ALA A 1194 -65.34 37.91 35.48
N LEU A 1195 -64.14 37.90 36.08
CA LEU A 1195 -63.52 39.08 36.69
C LEU A 1195 -63.06 40.12 35.65
N CYS A 1196 -62.64 39.70 34.46
CA CYS A 1196 -62.24 40.60 33.38
C CYS A 1196 -63.36 41.53 32.85
N TRP A 1197 -64.64 41.24 33.13
CA TRP A 1197 -65.75 42.12 32.74
C TRP A 1197 -65.98 43.29 33.70
N ALA A 1198 -65.38 43.30 34.89
CA ALA A 1198 -65.68 44.27 35.96
C ALA A 1198 -64.68 45.44 36.08
N SER A 1199 -63.53 45.40 35.38
CA SER A 1199 -62.40 46.31 35.63
C SER A 1199 -62.32 47.55 34.73
N SER A 1200 -63.24 47.72 33.77
CA SER A 1200 -63.19 48.82 32.77
C SER A 1200 -63.64 50.20 33.31
N SER A 1201 -63.86 50.36 34.61
CA SER A 1201 -64.29 51.62 35.21
C SER A 1201 -63.88 51.72 36.68
N ILE A 1202 -62.71 52.32 36.96
CA ILE A 1202 -62.42 53.20 38.11
C ILE A 1202 -60.95 53.68 38.06
N ILE A 1203 -60.77 55.01 38.05
CA ILE A 1203 -59.65 55.76 38.66
C ILE A 1203 -58.22 55.41 38.14
N ALA A 1204 -57.49 56.23 37.37
CA ALA A 1204 -57.54 57.69 37.11
C ALA A 1204 -57.14 58.64 38.27
N LEU A 1205 -56.71 58.10 39.42
CA LEU A 1205 -55.95 58.79 40.47
C LEU A 1205 -54.75 57.90 40.86
N CYS A 1206 -53.83 58.43 41.67
CA CYS A 1206 -52.59 57.79 42.17
C CYS A 1206 -51.35 57.80 41.25
N PHE A 1207 -51.36 58.54 40.13
CA PHE A 1207 -50.11 58.98 39.49
C PHE A 1207 -49.44 60.18 40.21
N LEU A 1208 -49.91 60.53 41.42
CA LEU A 1208 -49.62 61.80 42.09
C LEU A 1208 -49.51 61.66 43.63
N CYS A 1209 -48.71 60.70 44.09
CA CYS A 1209 -48.17 60.72 45.46
C CYS A 1209 -46.79 60.06 45.52
N SER A 1210 -45.83 60.62 44.77
CA SER A 1210 -44.42 60.27 44.88
C SER A 1210 -43.82 60.75 46.21
N LEU A 1211 -42.71 60.12 46.64
CA LEU A 1211 -41.74 60.63 47.63
C LEU A 1211 -42.21 60.79 49.09
N LEU A 1212 -41.93 59.77 49.91
CA LEU A 1212 -41.64 59.83 51.37
C LEU A 1212 -41.33 58.38 51.81
N PHE A 1213 -40.28 57.96 52.53
CA PHE A 1213 -38.93 58.41 52.85
C PHE A 1213 -38.32 57.28 53.73
N ILE A 1214 -37.09 56.80 53.44
CA ILE A 1214 -36.08 56.23 54.37
C ILE A 1214 -36.49 55.20 55.46
N GLY A 1215 -35.86 54.00 55.44
CA GLY A 1215 -35.78 53.10 56.62
C GLY A 1215 -34.96 51.80 56.43
N ARG A 1216 -33.77 51.71 57.07
CA ARG A 1216 -33.03 50.45 57.41
C ARG A 1216 -33.17 50.23 58.95
N PRO A 1217 -32.69 49.14 59.62
CA PRO A 1217 -31.90 47.96 59.15
C PRO A 1217 -32.24 46.55 59.76
N ARG A 1218 -31.66 45.47 59.17
CA ARG A 1218 -31.20 44.21 59.84
C ARG A 1218 -32.29 43.26 60.43
N LEU A 1219 -32.05 42.01 60.89
CA LEU A 1219 -30.82 41.27 61.34
C LEU A 1219 -31.01 39.71 61.23
N TRP A 1220 -29.98 38.93 60.82
CA TRP A 1220 -29.86 37.43 60.70
C TRP A 1220 -30.93 36.68 59.83
N THR A 1221 -30.69 35.72 58.92
CA THR A 1221 -29.78 34.54 58.75
C THR A 1221 -30.08 33.37 59.69
N CYS A 1222 -30.15 32.10 59.27
CA CYS A 1222 -29.83 31.46 57.97
C CYS A 1222 -30.76 30.22 57.77
N GLN A 1223 -30.67 29.30 56.79
CA GLN A 1223 -29.53 28.75 56.02
C GLN A 1223 -29.87 28.44 54.53
N LEU A 1224 -28.89 27.81 53.87
CA LEU A 1224 -28.81 27.05 52.61
C LEU A 1224 -30.09 26.28 52.14
N ARG A 1225 -30.26 25.91 50.86
CA ARG A 1225 -29.32 25.83 49.70
C ARG A 1225 -30.06 25.98 48.33
N HIS A 1226 -29.32 25.92 47.22
CA HIS A 1226 -29.79 25.90 45.80
C HIS A 1226 -30.32 27.21 45.17
N ALA A 1227 -29.45 28.22 45.05
CA ALA A 1227 -29.60 29.29 44.03
C ALA A 1227 -28.25 29.94 43.61
N ALA A 1228 -27.12 29.27 43.82
CA ALA A 1228 -25.81 29.93 43.93
C ALA A 1228 -24.70 29.29 43.07
N PHE A 1229 -24.86 29.26 41.74
CA PHE A 1229 -23.77 28.88 40.82
C PHE A 1229 -23.68 29.69 39.52
N GLY A 1230 -24.80 30.23 39.00
CA GLY A 1230 -24.80 30.99 37.73
C GLY A 1230 -24.14 32.38 37.76
N ILE A 1231 -23.88 32.96 38.94
CA ILE A 1231 -23.45 34.37 39.08
C ILE A 1231 -21.94 34.51 39.36
N SER A 1232 -21.28 33.48 39.89
CA SER A 1232 -19.84 33.53 40.22
C SER A 1232 -18.92 33.52 39.00
N PHE A 1233 -19.36 33.01 37.85
CA PHE A 1233 -18.52 32.92 36.65
C PHE A 1233 -18.39 34.27 35.92
N VAL A 1234 -19.50 35.02 35.80
CA VAL A 1234 -19.56 36.31 35.08
C VAL A 1234 -18.73 37.40 35.79
N LEU A 1235 -18.60 37.34 37.11
CA LEU A 1235 -17.78 38.28 37.88
C LEU A 1235 -16.28 37.94 37.90
N CYS A 1236 -15.87 36.74 37.44
CA CYS A 1236 -14.46 36.34 37.45
C CYS A 1236 -13.69 36.92 36.25
N VAL A 1237 -14.37 37.10 35.10
CA VAL A 1237 -13.77 37.69 33.87
C VAL A 1237 -13.53 39.20 34.01
N SER A 1238 -14.28 39.88 34.89
CA SER A 1238 -14.14 41.32 35.18
C SER A 1238 -12.95 41.68 36.09
N CYS A 1239 -12.03 40.73 36.35
CA CYS A 1239 -10.80 40.95 37.12
C CYS A 1239 -9.51 40.78 36.29
N ILE A 1240 -9.60 40.58 34.96
CA ILE A 1240 -8.45 40.53 34.05
C ILE A 1240 -8.72 41.44 32.83
N LEU A 1241 -9.07 42.71 33.11
CA LEU A 1241 -9.12 43.84 32.17
C LEU A 1241 -9.05 45.18 32.92
#